data_AF-A0A2A2LVV6-F1
#
_entry.id   AF-A0A2A2LVV6-F1
#
_cell.length_a   1.000
_cell.length_b   1.000
_cell.length_c   1.000
_cell.angle_alpha   90.00
_cell.angle_beta   90.00
_cell.angle_gamma   90.00
#
_symmetry.space_group_name_H-M   'P 1'
#
loop_
_entity.id
_entity.type
_entity.pdbx_description
1 polymer ?
#
loop_
_entity_poly.entity_id
_entity_poly.type
_entity_poly.pdbx_seq_one_letter_code
_entity_poly.pdbx_strand_id
1 'polypeptide(L)'
;MQEKAEAEKEKRRKKEVLFRKRQSEQMSFSAHHRLTGQKYTYKPLDLSVNGPPLPSLEEIDASYLVHMKIASPAIHALYNGTDTGQAQEWLNSFRNSVHAWTLCDQILSQRLDPLACYFASQTLKFKISKHLKELPEENYPPLRESLINHLSFFGAASHDQHAEATSTQLCLAIADLYIQVPQWNNWIADLLNQFTSQQGDRTSMLLTLLRVFPEEINEVKVGENRRKQIREELAVNASSVFLYLTHVLQHGQNNADMLKRVFVCLSAYLQNPVLSTDDFATSPLLMSIFHVVGTPDVLSSLHEAASDVIVSALLRAEDQGAHLALAKSLQRNIYQLAEPFNRAVEIEDLDKLNNYARMFVELNESLVEPLVNKTSDDISELGSLYSMDLLLLVAGHHDYSLIEMTFNVWYRISEALFMVDDQDQVARFRPYVNRFLMCLYRHCRLDLDEESLPDQSSEFADFRLKAVEAIRDVVFIIGTNECIQMMYEVLRSASQWNETEAALFIIATVINNLMPEEDGMVPELVTSIVALDANSHPALISTSINLLGGCNEWLEKHRVYLEQVMPWLLRFASSPLYCQMASESIEKIVSHSAIDLVSLIRPLVQLVPSLQASQTNGTQIEAAISSILKACSTLIVHLRPEEMKMAFEELCKPIVENLHRILHHDMGGPNLSAAISSSLSARPSIVVSKSAPILTPTGLAPAPSPASSGSSADKENDKSVGSWTRLANEPVLWIDRVASIFREVCKPQSLSIANTSADSSQRAPWMDVAHHLYEVC
;
A
#
# COMPACT_ATOMS: atom_id res chain seq x y z
N MET A 1 -18.96 2.07 -14.10
CA MET A 1 -17.74 2.69 -13.51
C MET A 1 -17.86 2.73 -12.00
N GLN A 2 -18.86 3.44 -11.45
CA GLN A 2 -19.19 3.43 -10.00
C GLN A 2 -19.30 2.02 -9.41
N GLU A 3 -20.09 1.14 -10.03
CA GLU A 3 -20.28 -0.25 -9.57
C GLU A 3 -18.98 -1.08 -9.58
N LYS A 4 -18.04 -0.71 -10.47
CA LYS A 4 -16.72 -1.36 -10.59
C LYS A 4 -15.74 -0.83 -9.53
N ALA A 5 -15.81 0.46 -9.21
CA ALA A 5 -15.06 1.08 -8.12
C ALA A 5 -15.55 0.59 -6.75
N GLU A 6 -16.86 0.41 -6.57
CA GLU A 6 -17.47 -0.11 -5.35
C GLU A 6 -17.12 -1.60 -5.13
N ALA A 7 -17.13 -2.40 -6.21
CA ALA A 7 -16.65 -3.78 -6.18
C ALA A 7 -15.14 -3.88 -5.86
N GLU A 8 -14.34 -2.92 -6.30
CA GLU A 8 -12.91 -2.87 -6.02
C GLU A 8 -12.60 -2.41 -4.59
N LYS A 9 -13.36 -1.44 -4.06
CA LYS A 9 -13.32 -0.99 -2.65
C LYS A 9 -13.70 -2.14 -1.71
N GLU A 10 -14.75 -2.88 -2.03
CA GLU A 10 -15.18 -4.07 -1.27
C GLU A 10 -14.17 -5.22 -1.35
N LYS A 11 -13.49 -5.39 -2.49
CA LYS A 11 -12.43 -6.39 -2.66
C LYS A 11 -11.17 -6.03 -1.85
N ARG A 12 -10.82 -4.75 -1.73
CA ARG A 12 -9.74 -4.26 -0.86
C ARG A 12 -10.09 -4.46 0.62
N ARG A 13 -11.31 -4.09 1.03
CA ARG A 13 -11.83 -4.29 2.40
C ARG A 13 -11.77 -5.76 2.83
N LYS A 14 -12.18 -6.68 1.94
CA LYS A 14 -12.10 -8.13 2.18
C LYS A 14 -10.67 -8.65 2.30
N LYS A 15 -9.73 -8.12 1.52
CA LYS A 15 -8.32 -8.54 1.61
C LYS A 15 -7.65 -8.04 2.89
N GLU A 16 -7.99 -6.84 3.35
CA GLU A 16 -7.45 -6.29 4.59
C GLU A 16 -8.00 -7.00 5.82
N VAL A 17 -9.30 -7.31 5.86
CA VAL A 17 -9.91 -8.15 6.91
C VAL A 17 -9.27 -9.54 6.92
N LEU A 18 -9.04 -10.15 5.76
CA LEU A 18 -8.37 -11.45 5.65
C LEU A 18 -6.91 -11.40 6.10
N PHE A 19 -6.21 -10.28 5.86
CA PHE A 19 -4.83 -10.07 6.29
C PHE A 19 -4.73 -9.89 7.81
N ARG A 20 -5.60 -9.07 8.42
CA ARG A 20 -5.72 -8.93 9.88
C ARG A 20 -6.13 -10.23 10.57
N LYS A 21 -7.02 -11.01 9.94
CA LYS A 21 -7.42 -12.35 10.40
C LYS A 21 -6.25 -13.32 10.39
N ARG A 22 -5.43 -13.34 9.32
CA ARG A 22 -4.20 -14.15 9.27
C ARG A 22 -3.15 -13.72 10.28
N GLN A 23 -2.99 -12.42 10.55
CA GLN A 23 -2.10 -11.94 11.63
C GLN A 23 -2.61 -12.37 13.02
N SER A 24 -3.93 -12.34 13.25
CA SER A 24 -4.52 -12.81 14.51
C SER A 24 -4.42 -14.34 14.70
N GLU A 25 -4.44 -15.09 13.60
CA GLU A 25 -4.26 -16.55 13.58
C GLU A 25 -2.79 -16.99 13.66
N GLN A 26 -1.83 -16.10 13.37
CA GLN A 26 -0.39 -16.36 13.39
C GLN A 26 0.35 -15.90 14.66
N MET A 27 -0.35 -15.39 15.68
CA MET A 27 0.24 -15.16 17.00
C MET A 27 0.57 -16.50 17.68
N SER A 28 1.72 -17.05 17.29
CA SER A 28 2.40 -18.19 17.87
C SER A 28 2.72 -17.93 19.35
N PHE A 29 2.33 -18.89 20.17
CA PHE A 29 2.68 -19.01 21.58
C PHE A 29 4.18 -19.22 21.73
N SER A 30 4.91 -18.15 22.05
CA SER A 30 6.28 -18.23 22.56
C SER A 30 6.49 -17.17 23.64
N ALA A 31 6.02 -17.45 24.85
CA ALA A 31 6.42 -16.72 26.06
C ALA A 31 7.06 -17.70 27.04
N HIS A 32 8.40 -17.84 26.97
CA HIS A 32 9.17 -18.59 27.97
C HIS A 32 9.35 -17.73 29.23
N HIS A 33 8.49 -17.92 30.24
CA HIS A 33 8.79 -17.46 31.60
C HIS A 33 9.68 -18.50 32.31
N ARG A 34 10.93 -18.11 32.62
CA ARG A 34 11.83 -18.90 33.48
C ARG A 34 11.39 -18.77 34.93
N LEU A 35 11.03 -19.89 35.56
CA LEU A 35 10.98 -20.04 37.01
C LEU A 35 12.09 -21.00 37.46
N THR A 36 12.95 -20.50 38.34
CA THR A 36 14.09 -21.20 38.95
C THR A 36 13.63 -22.15 40.05
N GLY A 37 13.96 -23.44 39.94
CA GLY A 37 13.77 -24.47 40.97
C GLY A 37 14.60 -25.71 40.65
N GLN A 38 15.16 -26.38 41.66
CA GLN A 38 16.25 -27.36 41.61
C GLN A 38 16.10 -28.52 40.60
N LYS A 39 17.26 -29.01 40.12
CA LYS A 39 17.42 -30.16 39.20
C LYS A 39 16.72 -31.41 39.70
N TYR A 40 15.57 -31.72 39.11
CA TYR A 40 15.03 -33.07 39.06
C TYR A 40 15.69 -33.82 37.90
N THR A 41 16.41 -34.91 38.19
CA THR A 41 16.93 -35.80 37.15
C THR A 41 15.79 -36.69 36.67
N TYR A 42 15.03 -36.23 35.68
CA TYR A 42 14.05 -37.06 35.00
C TYR A 42 14.79 -38.19 34.27
N LYS A 43 14.59 -39.43 34.72
CA LYS A 43 14.86 -40.59 33.87
C LYS A 43 13.76 -40.62 32.81
N PRO A 44 14.07 -40.50 31.52
CA PRO A 44 13.06 -40.66 30.49
C PRO A 44 12.46 -42.06 30.62
N LEU A 45 11.13 -42.11 30.72
CA LEU A 45 10.42 -43.26 30.17
C LEU A 45 10.74 -43.26 28.68
N ASP A 46 11.27 -44.37 28.18
CA ASP A 46 11.37 -44.68 26.76
C ASP A 46 9.94 -44.63 26.19
N LEU A 47 9.53 -43.45 25.74
CA LEU A 47 8.39 -43.31 24.86
C LEU A 47 8.92 -43.61 23.47
N SER A 48 8.55 -44.78 22.96
CA SER A 48 8.68 -45.09 21.54
C SER A 48 8.15 -43.90 20.74
N VAL A 49 9.01 -43.34 19.90
CA VAL A 49 8.78 -42.18 19.02
C VAL A 49 7.60 -42.36 18.04
N ASN A 50 6.94 -43.51 18.07
CA ASN A 50 5.64 -43.71 17.49
C ASN A 50 4.65 -43.89 18.62
N GLY A 51 3.76 -42.90 18.80
CA GLY A 51 2.48 -43.16 19.46
C GLY A 51 1.81 -44.39 18.82
N PRO A 52 0.81 -45.00 19.49
CA PRO A 52 0.08 -46.11 18.89
C PRO A 52 -0.37 -45.76 17.46
N PRO A 53 -0.38 -46.72 16.53
CA PRO A 53 -0.78 -46.47 15.15
C PRO A 53 -2.14 -45.77 15.11
N LEU A 54 -2.27 -44.76 14.23
CA LEU A 54 -3.53 -44.05 14.02
C LEU A 54 -4.58 -45.09 13.58
N PRO A 55 -5.71 -45.21 14.31
CA PRO A 55 -6.68 -46.25 14.09
C PRO A 55 -7.51 -45.98 12.84
N SER A 56 -8.09 -47.04 12.29
CA SER A 56 -9.01 -46.95 11.16
C SER A 56 -10.32 -46.26 11.61
N LEU A 57 -11.06 -45.64 10.67
CA LEU A 57 -12.37 -45.04 10.95
C LEU A 57 -13.37 -46.05 11.54
N GLU A 58 -13.18 -47.35 11.32
CA GLU A 58 -14.01 -48.44 11.83
C GLU A 58 -13.73 -48.76 13.32
N GLU A 59 -12.51 -48.55 13.80
CA GLU A 59 -12.14 -48.72 15.22
C GLU A 59 -12.70 -47.59 16.11
N ILE A 60 -13.19 -46.51 15.49
CA ILE A 60 -13.85 -45.37 16.14
C ILE A 60 -15.30 -45.72 16.56
N ASP A 61 -15.84 -46.89 16.20
CA ASP A 61 -17.23 -47.25 16.54
C ASP A 61 -17.40 -47.91 17.93
N ALA A 62 -16.29 -48.29 18.60
CA ALA A 62 -16.35 -49.27 19.70
C ALA A 62 -16.41 -48.72 21.14
N SER A 63 -15.86 -47.53 21.48
CA SER A 63 -15.93 -46.99 22.85
C SER A 63 -15.30 -45.59 23.04
N TYR A 64 -16.00 -44.70 23.75
CA TYR A 64 -15.57 -43.36 24.18
C TYR A 64 -14.12 -43.27 24.72
N LEU A 65 -13.70 -44.23 25.56
CA LEU A 65 -12.37 -44.24 26.19
C LEU A 65 -11.23 -44.47 25.19
N VAL A 66 -11.54 -45.06 24.04
CA VAL A 66 -10.60 -45.32 22.95
C VAL A 66 -10.36 -44.02 22.19
N HIS A 67 -11.42 -43.26 21.84
CA HIS A 67 -11.30 -42.00 21.06
C HIS A 67 -10.48 -40.91 21.76
N MET A 68 -10.67 -40.72 23.07
CA MET A 68 -9.88 -39.74 23.85
C MET A 68 -8.40 -40.14 23.97
N LYS A 69 -8.10 -41.43 24.16
CA LYS A 69 -6.71 -41.93 24.19
C LYS A 69 -6.00 -41.82 22.85
N ILE A 70 -6.75 -41.87 21.74
CA ILE A 70 -6.23 -41.81 20.37
C ILE A 70 -6.08 -40.38 19.88
N ALA A 71 -7.09 -39.54 20.09
CA ALA A 71 -7.09 -38.17 19.58
C ALA A 71 -6.19 -37.24 20.41
N SER A 72 -6.07 -37.47 21.72
CA SER A 72 -5.28 -36.59 22.60
C SER A 72 -3.79 -36.51 22.19
N PRO A 73 -3.06 -37.62 21.92
CA PRO A 73 -1.69 -37.52 21.42
C PRO A 73 -1.55 -36.75 20.09
N ALA A 74 -2.48 -36.95 19.16
CA ALA A 74 -2.49 -36.24 17.87
C ALA A 74 -2.78 -34.74 18.03
N ILE A 75 -3.72 -34.38 18.91
CA ILE A 75 -4.08 -33.00 19.25
C ILE A 75 -2.92 -32.30 19.95
N HIS A 76 -2.28 -32.97 20.93
CA HIS A 76 -1.10 -32.44 21.60
C HIS A 76 0.07 -32.29 20.63
N ALA A 77 0.29 -33.24 19.71
CA ALA A 77 1.34 -33.12 18.70
C ALA A 77 1.10 -31.92 17.76
N LEU A 78 -0.16 -31.70 17.35
CA LEU A 78 -0.56 -30.57 16.50
C LEU A 78 -0.27 -29.22 17.19
N TYR A 79 -0.71 -29.04 18.44
CA TYR A 79 -0.58 -27.74 19.13
C TYR A 79 0.80 -27.52 19.77
N ASN A 80 1.54 -28.57 20.11
CA ASN A 80 2.91 -28.46 20.63
C ASN A 80 3.98 -28.39 19.53
N GLY A 81 3.58 -28.43 18.24
CA GLY A 81 4.50 -28.33 17.10
C GLY A 81 5.39 -29.56 16.90
N THR A 82 5.02 -30.71 17.47
CA THR A 82 5.75 -31.99 17.31
C THR A 82 5.07 -32.91 16.29
N ASP A 83 4.26 -32.35 15.39
CA ASP A 83 3.45 -33.08 14.41
C ASP A 83 4.32 -33.74 13.33
N THR A 84 4.03 -35.01 13.05
CA THR A 84 4.70 -35.83 12.02
C THR A 84 3.98 -35.81 10.67
N GLY A 85 2.99 -34.92 10.48
CA GLY A 85 2.17 -34.77 9.26
C GLY A 85 1.03 -35.78 9.17
N GLN A 86 1.25 -37.01 9.63
CA GLN A 86 0.23 -38.05 9.72
C GLN A 86 -0.90 -37.69 10.71
N ALA A 87 -0.58 -37.03 11.83
CA ALA A 87 -1.58 -36.60 12.79
C ALA A 87 -2.49 -35.50 12.20
N GLN A 88 -1.92 -34.55 11.45
CA GLN A 88 -2.69 -33.52 10.75
C GLN A 88 -3.64 -34.11 9.69
N GLU A 89 -3.17 -35.05 8.88
CA GLU A 89 -4.00 -35.74 7.88
C GLU A 89 -5.17 -36.48 8.52
N TRP A 90 -4.90 -37.21 9.60
CA TRP A 90 -5.94 -37.93 10.34
C TRP A 90 -6.94 -36.97 10.99
N LEU A 91 -6.48 -35.90 11.66
CA LEU A 91 -7.38 -34.90 12.27
C LEU A 91 -8.25 -34.20 11.22
N ASN A 92 -7.71 -33.96 10.02
CA ASN A 92 -8.48 -33.45 8.89
C ASN A 92 -9.54 -34.45 8.41
N SER A 93 -9.19 -35.74 8.29
CA SER A 93 -10.14 -36.80 7.95
C SER A 93 -11.25 -36.91 9.00
N PHE A 94 -10.87 -36.93 10.28
CA PHE A 94 -11.79 -36.92 11.42
C PHE A 94 -12.74 -35.74 11.37
N ARG A 95 -12.24 -34.51 11.17
CA ARG A 95 -13.04 -33.28 11.10
C ARG A 95 -14.09 -33.32 9.97
N ASN A 96 -13.82 -34.02 8.88
CA ASN A 96 -14.78 -34.17 7.78
C ASN A 96 -15.77 -35.33 8.00
N SER A 97 -15.49 -36.24 8.93
CA SER A 97 -16.37 -37.39 9.23
C SER A 97 -17.67 -36.97 9.93
N VAL A 98 -18.70 -37.82 9.84
CA VAL A 98 -19.98 -37.62 10.55
C VAL A 98 -19.82 -37.84 12.06
N HIS A 99 -18.88 -38.71 12.48
CA HIS A 99 -18.60 -39.00 13.89
C HIS A 99 -18.12 -37.78 14.69
N ALA A 100 -17.53 -36.79 14.00
CA ALA A 100 -17.03 -35.57 14.63
C ALA A 100 -18.10 -34.82 15.44
N TRP A 101 -19.38 -34.84 15.02
CA TRP A 101 -20.47 -34.18 15.73
C TRP A 101 -20.61 -34.69 17.17
N THR A 102 -20.82 -35.99 17.33
CA THR A 102 -21.06 -36.63 18.63
C THR A 102 -19.81 -36.62 19.50
N LEU A 103 -18.64 -36.87 18.91
CA LEU A 103 -17.39 -36.97 19.67
C LEU A 103 -16.92 -35.62 20.20
N CYS A 104 -17.03 -34.55 19.40
CA CYS A 104 -16.66 -33.21 19.87
C CYS A 104 -17.62 -32.71 20.97
N ASP A 105 -18.92 -33.01 20.86
CA ASP A 105 -19.90 -32.70 21.90
C ASP A 105 -19.59 -33.42 23.23
N GLN A 106 -19.19 -34.69 23.17
CA GLN A 106 -18.78 -35.46 24.35
C GLN A 106 -17.47 -34.93 24.97
N ILE A 107 -16.47 -34.57 24.15
CA ILE A 107 -15.23 -33.96 24.63
C ILE A 107 -15.52 -32.68 25.42
N LEU A 108 -16.37 -31.80 24.86
CA LEU A 108 -16.77 -30.55 25.50
C LEU A 108 -17.64 -30.75 26.74
N SER A 109 -18.44 -31.81 26.80
CA SER A 109 -19.21 -32.16 28.01
C SER A 109 -18.31 -32.56 29.18
N GLN A 110 -17.29 -33.37 28.90
CA GLN A 110 -16.44 -33.96 29.93
C GLN A 110 -15.32 -33.05 30.41
N ARG A 111 -14.80 -32.16 29.54
CA ARG A 111 -13.86 -31.08 29.91
C ARG A 111 -12.58 -31.60 30.57
N LEU A 112 -12.10 -32.77 30.14
CA LEU A 112 -10.95 -33.44 30.75
C LEU A 112 -9.61 -32.90 30.26
N ASP A 113 -9.53 -32.42 29.02
CA ASP A 113 -8.32 -31.91 28.37
C ASP A 113 -8.62 -30.56 27.69
N PRO A 114 -8.01 -29.44 28.13
CA PRO A 114 -8.23 -28.12 27.55
C PRO A 114 -7.91 -28.02 26.06
N LEU A 115 -6.84 -28.67 25.58
CA LEU A 115 -6.47 -28.64 24.16
C LEU A 115 -7.46 -29.45 23.32
N ALA A 116 -7.94 -30.58 23.85
CA ALA A 116 -9.00 -31.34 23.21
C ALA A 116 -10.32 -30.56 23.15
N CYS A 117 -10.65 -29.80 24.19
CA CYS A 117 -11.83 -28.93 24.21
C CYS A 117 -11.72 -27.82 23.16
N TYR A 118 -10.55 -27.19 23.03
CA TYR A 118 -10.31 -26.21 21.99
C TYR A 118 -10.46 -26.82 20.58
N PHE A 119 -9.81 -27.95 20.30
CA PHE A 119 -9.97 -28.68 19.04
C PHE A 119 -11.43 -29.05 18.74
N ALA A 120 -12.15 -29.55 19.74
CA ALA A 120 -13.56 -29.94 19.63
C ALA A 120 -14.45 -28.74 19.29
N SER A 121 -14.25 -27.60 19.97
CA SER A 121 -15.00 -26.37 19.69
C SER A 121 -14.73 -25.82 18.28
N GLN A 122 -13.46 -25.83 17.83
CA GLN A 122 -13.08 -25.44 16.47
C GLN A 122 -13.68 -26.38 15.42
N THR A 123 -13.69 -27.68 15.71
CA THR A 123 -14.29 -28.70 14.85
C THR A 123 -15.80 -28.51 14.72
N LEU A 124 -16.51 -28.28 15.83
CA LEU A 124 -17.95 -27.99 15.78
C LEU A 124 -18.25 -26.72 14.98
N LYS A 125 -17.49 -25.63 15.17
CA LYS A 125 -17.62 -24.42 14.33
C LYS A 125 -17.48 -24.76 12.84
N PHE A 126 -16.42 -25.50 12.47
CA PHE A 126 -16.20 -25.92 11.09
C PHE A 126 -17.36 -26.75 10.54
N LYS A 127 -17.84 -27.74 11.31
CA LYS A 127 -18.96 -28.60 10.92
C LYS A 127 -20.25 -27.79 10.73
N ILE A 128 -20.55 -26.85 11.62
CA ILE A 128 -21.71 -25.95 11.48
C ILE A 128 -21.56 -25.07 10.24
N SER A 129 -20.39 -24.47 10.02
CA SER A 129 -20.16 -23.56 8.88
C SER A 129 -20.21 -24.26 7.50
N LYS A 130 -19.78 -25.52 7.40
CA LYS A 130 -19.59 -26.22 6.11
C LYS A 130 -20.52 -27.40 5.89
N HIS A 131 -20.96 -28.07 6.96
CA HIS A 131 -21.54 -29.41 6.93
C HIS A 131 -22.86 -29.51 7.72
N LEU A 132 -23.53 -28.39 8.02
CA LEU A 132 -24.77 -28.39 8.82
C LEU A 132 -25.87 -29.30 8.24
N LYS A 133 -25.92 -29.45 6.90
CA LYS A 133 -26.87 -30.31 6.19
C LYS A 133 -26.68 -31.81 6.44
N GLU A 134 -25.58 -32.24 7.05
CA GLU A 134 -25.41 -33.62 7.49
C GLU A 134 -26.34 -33.97 8.66
N LEU A 135 -26.78 -32.98 9.42
CA LEU A 135 -27.74 -33.15 10.50
C LEU A 135 -29.17 -32.88 9.98
N PRO A 136 -30.16 -33.72 10.33
CA PRO A 136 -31.56 -33.42 10.06
C PRO A 136 -32.00 -32.19 10.86
N GLU A 137 -32.95 -31.42 10.33
CA GLU A 137 -33.40 -30.15 10.95
C GLU A 137 -33.95 -30.34 12.37
N GLU A 138 -34.49 -31.52 12.68
CA GLU A 138 -34.95 -31.92 14.02
C GLU A 138 -33.83 -31.91 15.08
N ASN A 139 -32.58 -32.09 14.64
CA ASN A 139 -31.40 -32.09 15.52
C ASN A 139 -30.79 -30.70 15.71
N TYR A 140 -31.30 -29.65 15.04
CA TYR A 140 -30.78 -28.29 15.22
C TYR A 140 -31.09 -27.71 16.61
N PRO A 141 -32.31 -27.84 17.18
CA PRO A 141 -32.59 -27.37 18.54
C PRO A 141 -31.74 -28.06 19.62
N PRO A 142 -31.59 -29.40 19.64
CA PRO A 142 -30.68 -30.08 20.58
C PRO A 142 -29.22 -29.63 20.45
N LEU A 143 -28.73 -29.42 19.23
CA LEU A 143 -27.38 -28.89 18.99
C LEU A 143 -27.22 -27.48 19.59
N ARG A 144 -28.22 -26.62 19.39
CA ARG A 144 -28.26 -25.27 19.98
C ARG A 144 -28.19 -25.33 21.50
N GLU A 145 -29.01 -26.17 22.13
CA GLU A 145 -29.00 -26.33 23.59
C GLU A 145 -27.64 -26.82 24.09
N SER A 146 -27.03 -27.77 23.38
CA SER A 146 -25.71 -28.28 23.75
C SER A 146 -24.62 -27.19 23.67
N LEU A 147 -24.59 -26.41 22.59
CA LEU A 147 -23.64 -25.30 22.43
C LEU A 147 -23.79 -24.24 23.53
N ILE A 148 -25.03 -23.87 23.87
CA ILE A 148 -25.31 -22.92 24.96
C ILE A 148 -24.82 -23.49 26.30
N ASN A 149 -25.07 -24.78 26.55
CA ASN A 149 -24.62 -25.45 27.77
C ASN A 149 -23.10 -25.44 27.87
N HIS A 150 -22.39 -25.84 26.81
CA HIS A 150 -20.92 -25.78 26.75
C HIS A 150 -20.41 -24.36 27.02
N LEU A 151 -20.97 -23.36 26.33
CA LEU A 151 -20.59 -21.96 26.50
C LEU A 151 -20.83 -21.45 27.92
N SER A 152 -21.92 -21.87 28.58
CA SER A 152 -22.24 -21.45 29.95
C SER A 152 -21.19 -21.88 30.98
N PHE A 153 -20.50 -23.00 30.71
CA PHE A 153 -19.43 -23.53 31.56
C PHE A 153 -18.08 -22.88 31.27
N PHE A 154 -17.65 -22.82 30.01
CA PHE A 154 -16.37 -22.21 29.63
C PHE A 154 -16.38 -20.69 29.82
N GLY A 155 -17.53 -20.04 29.60
CA GLY A 155 -17.71 -18.59 29.72
C GLY A 155 -17.63 -18.05 31.15
N ALA A 156 -17.67 -18.91 32.17
CA ALA A 156 -17.49 -18.52 33.57
C ALA A 156 -16.01 -18.55 34.03
N ALA A 157 -15.10 -19.11 33.23
CA ALA A 157 -13.69 -19.29 33.57
C ALA A 157 -12.82 -18.15 33.02
N SER A 158 -13.00 -16.93 33.53
CA SER A 158 -12.41 -15.69 33.01
C SER A 158 -10.88 -15.57 33.06
N HIS A 159 -10.16 -16.56 33.62
CA HIS A 159 -8.71 -16.51 33.83
C HIS A 159 -7.93 -17.68 33.19
N ASP A 160 -8.60 -18.56 32.45
CA ASP A 160 -7.95 -19.65 31.72
C ASP A 160 -7.93 -19.33 30.21
N GLN A 161 -6.73 -19.12 29.67
CA GLN A 161 -6.53 -18.79 28.26
C GLN A 161 -7.10 -19.87 27.32
N HIS A 162 -7.01 -21.14 27.70
CA HIS A 162 -7.57 -22.23 26.89
C HIS A 162 -9.10 -22.20 26.94
N ALA A 163 -9.68 -21.98 28.13
CA ALA A 163 -11.12 -21.85 28.27
C ALA A 163 -11.66 -20.63 27.49
N GLU A 164 -10.92 -19.52 27.45
CA GLU A 164 -11.31 -18.34 26.69
C GLU A 164 -11.25 -18.57 25.16
N ALA A 165 -10.20 -19.25 24.68
CA ALA A 165 -10.08 -19.64 23.29
C ALA A 165 -11.22 -20.59 22.88
N THR A 166 -11.53 -21.59 23.71
CA THR A 166 -12.68 -22.49 23.54
C THR A 166 -14.00 -21.71 23.54
N SER A 167 -14.19 -20.80 24.49
CA SER A 167 -15.39 -19.95 24.56
C SER A 167 -15.57 -19.12 23.30
N THR A 168 -14.49 -18.59 22.73
CA THR A 168 -14.55 -17.81 21.48
C THR A 168 -14.99 -18.67 20.30
N GLN A 169 -14.44 -19.89 20.16
CA GLN A 169 -14.87 -20.83 19.13
C GLN A 169 -16.33 -21.25 19.28
N LEU A 170 -16.81 -21.43 20.53
CA LEU A 170 -18.22 -21.72 20.81
C LEU A 170 -19.13 -20.53 20.46
N CYS A 171 -18.73 -19.29 20.77
CA CYS A 171 -19.47 -18.09 20.34
C CYS A 171 -19.60 -18.04 18.81
N LEU A 172 -18.51 -18.28 18.08
CA LEU A 172 -18.52 -18.35 16.62
C LEU A 172 -19.44 -19.45 16.10
N ALA A 173 -19.38 -20.65 16.70
CA ALA A 173 -20.25 -21.77 16.35
C ALA A 173 -21.74 -21.43 16.54
N ILE A 174 -22.08 -20.73 17.64
CA ILE A 174 -23.45 -20.27 17.93
C ILE A 174 -23.90 -19.23 16.90
N ALA A 175 -23.06 -18.25 16.57
CA ALA A 175 -23.35 -17.25 15.55
C ALA A 175 -23.57 -17.89 14.17
N ASP A 176 -22.66 -18.78 13.75
CA ASP A 176 -22.76 -19.53 12.49
C ASP A 176 -24.05 -20.34 12.39
N LEU A 177 -24.44 -21.00 13.49
CA LEU A 177 -25.67 -21.78 13.55
C LEU A 177 -26.90 -20.87 13.42
N TYR A 178 -26.93 -19.75 14.16
CA TYR A 178 -28.06 -18.82 14.11
C TYR A 178 -28.27 -18.22 12.71
N ILE A 179 -27.18 -17.76 12.11
CA ILE A 179 -27.22 -17.10 10.80
C ILE A 179 -27.75 -18.07 9.74
N GLN A 180 -27.36 -19.36 9.82
CA GLN A 180 -27.75 -20.39 8.86
C GLN A 180 -29.18 -20.92 9.02
N VAL A 181 -29.76 -20.89 10.23
CA VAL A 181 -31.08 -21.49 10.51
C VAL A 181 -32.18 -20.42 10.44
N PRO A 182 -32.96 -20.31 9.34
CA PRO A 182 -33.84 -19.17 9.11
C PRO A 182 -35.08 -19.14 9.98
N GLN A 183 -35.48 -20.29 10.55
CA GLN A 183 -36.68 -20.37 11.40
C GLN A 183 -36.46 -19.71 12.77
N TRP A 184 -35.21 -19.47 13.15
CA TRP A 184 -34.87 -18.81 14.41
C TRP A 184 -34.75 -17.30 14.20
N ASN A 185 -35.53 -16.57 15.00
CA ASN A 185 -35.59 -15.12 15.03
C ASN A 185 -35.41 -14.63 16.47
N ASN A 186 -34.86 -13.43 16.66
CA ASN A 186 -34.64 -12.81 17.98
C ASN A 186 -33.78 -13.61 18.97
N TRP A 187 -33.01 -14.60 18.51
CA TRP A 187 -32.19 -15.41 19.43
C TRP A 187 -31.10 -14.57 20.12
N ILE A 188 -30.64 -13.48 19.50
CA ILE A 188 -29.65 -12.57 20.09
C ILE A 188 -30.18 -11.93 21.38
N ALA A 189 -31.43 -11.47 21.38
CA ALA A 189 -32.08 -10.90 22.56
C ALA A 189 -32.28 -11.96 23.65
N ASP A 190 -32.67 -13.18 23.27
CA ASP A 190 -32.83 -14.29 24.21
C ASP A 190 -31.51 -14.66 24.88
N LEU A 191 -30.40 -14.72 24.12
CA LEU A 191 -29.05 -15.01 24.65
C LEU A 191 -28.59 -13.93 25.62
N LEU A 192 -28.80 -12.66 25.26
CA LEU A 192 -28.52 -11.51 26.12
C LEU A 192 -29.25 -11.66 27.46
N ASN A 193 -30.55 -11.87 27.43
CA ASN A 193 -31.38 -12.01 28.65
C ASN A 193 -30.96 -13.25 29.46
N GLN A 194 -30.76 -14.38 28.79
CA GLN A 194 -30.37 -15.64 29.42
C GLN A 194 -29.05 -15.47 30.18
N PHE A 195 -27.98 -15.00 29.53
CA PHE A 195 -26.67 -14.92 30.17
C PHE A 195 -26.52 -13.78 31.17
N THR A 196 -27.27 -12.68 31.01
CA THR A 196 -27.31 -11.59 32.00
C THR A 196 -28.04 -12.02 33.28
N SER A 197 -29.02 -12.92 33.18
CA SER A 197 -29.79 -13.42 34.33
C SER A 197 -29.10 -14.53 35.15
N GLN A 198 -28.08 -15.20 34.58
CA GLN A 198 -27.40 -16.31 35.24
C GLN A 198 -26.38 -15.82 36.28
N GLN A 199 -26.18 -16.60 37.35
CA GLN A 199 -25.20 -16.29 38.40
C GLN A 199 -23.75 -16.46 37.90
N GLY A 200 -22.85 -15.54 38.29
CA GLY A 200 -21.42 -15.52 37.93
C GLY A 200 -21.07 -14.44 36.90
N ASP A 201 -19.83 -13.93 36.93
CA ASP A 201 -19.35 -12.95 35.94
C ASP A 201 -19.14 -13.63 34.59
N ARG A 202 -19.99 -13.30 33.62
CA ARG A 202 -19.91 -13.77 32.23
C ARG A 202 -19.67 -12.62 31.25
N THR A 203 -19.24 -11.46 31.75
CA THR A 203 -19.14 -10.23 30.96
C THR A 203 -18.25 -10.40 29.74
N SER A 204 -17.06 -10.99 29.93
CA SER A 204 -16.09 -11.24 28.85
C SER A 204 -16.66 -12.13 27.75
N MET A 205 -17.31 -13.24 28.13
CA MET A 205 -17.94 -14.16 27.18
C MET A 205 -19.08 -13.48 26.43
N LEU A 206 -19.92 -12.71 27.12
CA LEU A 206 -21.05 -12.04 26.50
C LEU A 206 -20.61 -10.96 25.50
N LEU A 207 -19.55 -10.21 25.82
CA LEU A 207 -18.93 -9.27 24.87
C LEU A 207 -18.41 -9.99 23.62
N THR A 208 -17.74 -11.13 23.80
CA THR A 208 -17.28 -11.95 22.66
C THR A 208 -18.46 -12.45 21.84
N LEU A 209 -19.51 -12.97 22.48
CA LEU A 209 -20.72 -13.45 21.82
C LEU A 209 -21.41 -12.35 21.01
N LEU A 210 -21.53 -11.15 21.59
CA LEU A 210 -22.12 -10.01 20.91
C LEU A 210 -21.27 -9.54 19.73
N ARG A 211 -19.94 -9.53 19.86
CA ARG A 211 -19.02 -9.15 18.79
C ARG A 211 -19.10 -10.08 17.58
N VAL A 212 -19.17 -11.40 17.80
CA VAL A 212 -19.09 -12.36 16.69
C VAL A 212 -20.31 -12.36 15.78
N PHE A 213 -21.49 -11.95 16.26
CA PHE A 213 -22.70 -11.88 15.43
C PHE A 213 -22.52 -10.95 14.22
N PRO A 214 -22.18 -9.65 14.37
CA PRO A 214 -21.94 -8.77 13.24
C PRO A 214 -20.73 -9.18 12.39
N GLU A 215 -19.68 -9.76 12.99
CA GLU A 215 -18.48 -10.23 12.27
C GLU A 215 -18.80 -11.37 11.30
N GLU A 216 -19.54 -12.39 11.74
CA GLU A 216 -19.74 -13.61 10.94
C GLU A 216 -20.79 -13.46 9.82
N ILE A 217 -21.63 -12.41 9.82
CA ILE A 217 -22.69 -12.22 8.80
C ILE A 217 -22.13 -12.23 7.37
N ASN A 218 -20.95 -11.65 7.17
CA ASN A 218 -20.33 -11.56 5.86
C ASN A 218 -19.50 -12.82 5.50
N GLU A 219 -19.14 -13.62 6.51
CA GLU A 219 -18.30 -14.82 6.35
C GLU A 219 -19.14 -16.08 6.10
N VAL A 220 -20.31 -16.17 6.73
CA VAL A 220 -21.21 -17.32 6.61
C VAL A 220 -21.85 -17.36 5.21
N LYS A 221 -21.90 -18.57 4.63
CA LYS A 221 -22.44 -18.82 3.28
C LYS A 221 -23.98 -18.82 3.24
N VAL A 222 -24.59 -17.69 3.57
CA VAL A 222 -26.04 -17.45 3.42
C VAL A 222 -26.35 -16.53 2.23
N GLY A 223 -27.60 -16.54 1.77
CA GLY A 223 -28.08 -15.62 0.73
C GLY A 223 -28.30 -14.20 1.26
N GLU A 224 -28.34 -13.20 0.37
CA GLU A 224 -28.43 -11.78 0.76
C GLU A 224 -29.71 -11.46 1.55
N ASN A 225 -30.84 -12.09 1.22
CA ASN A 225 -32.09 -11.91 1.95
C ASN A 225 -31.95 -12.27 3.44
N ARG A 226 -31.26 -13.39 3.75
CA ARG A 226 -31.01 -13.80 5.14
C ARG A 226 -30.00 -12.86 5.82
N ARG A 227 -28.95 -12.42 5.11
CA ARG A 227 -28.01 -11.42 5.65
C ARG A 227 -28.72 -10.13 6.03
N LYS A 228 -29.60 -9.62 5.17
CA LYS A 228 -30.41 -8.43 5.44
C LYS A 228 -31.29 -8.62 6.67
N GLN A 229 -31.99 -9.75 6.79
CA GLN A 229 -32.81 -10.07 7.95
C GLN A 229 -32.00 -10.04 9.26
N ILE A 230 -30.82 -10.69 9.30
CA ILE A 230 -29.97 -10.69 10.50
C ILE A 230 -29.45 -9.28 10.83
N ARG A 231 -29.07 -8.49 9.82
CA ARG A 231 -28.64 -7.09 10.01
C ARG A 231 -29.76 -6.22 10.62
N GLU A 232 -31.00 -6.41 10.16
CA GLU A 232 -32.18 -5.74 10.72
C GLU A 232 -32.43 -6.16 12.17
N GLU A 233 -32.36 -7.46 12.47
CA GLU A 233 -32.52 -7.97 13.85
C GLU A 233 -31.43 -7.44 14.79
N LEU A 234 -30.18 -7.36 14.33
CA LEU A 234 -29.09 -6.74 15.11
C LEU A 234 -29.33 -5.25 15.35
N ALA A 235 -29.82 -4.53 14.34
CA ALA A 235 -30.13 -3.11 14.46
C ALA A 235 -31.25 -2.85 15.47
N VAL A 236 -32.30 -3.69 15.48
CA VAL A 236 -33.41 -3.60 16.45
C VAL A 236 -32.91 -3.83 17.88
N ASN A 237 -31.95 -4.74 18.08
CA ASN A 237 -31.41 -5.06 19.41
C ASN A 237 -30.27 -4.13 19.86
N ALA A 238 -29.82 -3.21 18.99
CA ALA A 238 -28.62 -2.42 19.25
C ALA A 238 -28.74 -1.51 20.47
N SER A 239 -29.91 -0.90 20.73
CA SER A 239 -30.09 -0.03 21.90
C SER A 239 -29.86 -0.79 23.21
N SER A 240 -30.35 -2.03 23.33
CA SER A 240 -30.10 -2.90 24.49
C SER A 240 -28.62 -3.25 24.63
N VAL A 241 -27.94 -3.51 23.51
CA VAL A 241 -26.49 -3.77 23.49
C VAL A 241 -25.72 -2.54 23.94
N PHE A 242 -26.04 -1.34 23.44
CA PHE A 242 -25.36 -0.11 23.84
C PHE A 242 -25.56 0.23 25.32
N LEU A 243 -26.76 -0.01 25.86
CA LEU A 243 -27.00 0.12 27.31
C LEU A 243 -26.12 -0.85 28.10
N TYR A 244 -26.03 -2.10 27.67
CA TYR A 244 -25.16 -3.09 28.30
C TYR A 244 -23.68 -2.69 28.22
N LEU A 245 -23.18 -2.27 27.04
CA LEU A 245 -21.80 -1.80 26.86
C LEU A 245 -21.50 -0.59 27.75
N THR A 246 -22.45 0.35 27.87
CA THR A 246 -22.31 1.51 28.75
C THR A 246 -22.20 1.10 30.21
N HIS A 247 -23.03 0.15 30.65
CA HIS A 247 -22.96 -0.40 32.01
C HIS A 247 -21.61 -1.08 32.28
N VAL A 248 -21.13 -1.93 31.36
CA VAL A 248 -19.82 -2.58 31.50
C VAL A 248 -18.69 -1.56 31.57
N LEU A 249 -18.75 -0.50 30.76
CA LEU A 249 -17.75 0.56 30.78
C LEU A 249 -17.72 1.33 32.11
N GLN A 250 -18.90 1.64 32.67
CA GLN A 250 -19.01 2.34 33.96
C GLN A 250 -18.50 1.52 35.14
N HIS A 251 -18.72 0.20 35.13
CA HIS A 251 -18.27 -0.70 36.19
C HIS A 251 -16.85 -1.25 35.98
N GLY A 252 -16.32 -1.18 34.76
CA GLY A 252 -15.04 -1.74 34.34
C GLY A 252 -13.89 -0.75 34.20
N GLN A 253 -14.01 0.49 34.72
CA GLN A 253 -13.06 1.59 34.46
C GLN A 253 -11.58 1.26 34.79
N ASN A 254 -11.33 0.35 35.73
CA ASN A 254 -9.97 -0.04 36.13
C ASN A 254 -9.40 -1.24 35.34
N ASN A 255 -10.16 -1.83 34.42
CA ASN A 255 -9.76 -3.01 33.66
C ASN A 255 -9.66 -2.70 32.16
N ALA A 256 -8.45 -2.35 31.71
CA ALA A 256 -8.18 -1.97 30.33
C ALA A 256 -8.57 -3.06 29.31
N ASP A 257 -8.37 -4.34 29.64
CA ASP A 257 -8.77 -5.45 28.76
C ASP A 257 -10.29 -5.54 28.59
N MET A 258 -11.05 -5.26 29.65
CA MET A 258 -12.51 -5.21 29.58
C MET A 258 -12.99 -4.03 28.73
N LEU A 259 -12.40 -2.85 28.93
CA LEU A 259 -12.71 -1.66 28.12
C LEU A 259 -12.38 -1.90 26.63
N LYS A 260 -11.24 -2.54 26.36
CA LYS A 260 -10.86 -2.94 24.99
C LYS A 260 -11.92 -3.86 24.37
N ARG A 261 -12.42 -4.87 25.09
CA ARG A 261 -13.50 -5.75 24.59
C ARG A 261 -14.79 -4.99 24.30
N VAL A 262 -15.14 -4.02 25.14
CA VAL A 262 -16.30 -3.15 24.89
C VAL A 262 -16.14 -2.38 23.59
N PHE A 263 -14.99 -1.76 23.36
CA PHE A 263 -14.71 -0.98 22.15
C PHE A 263 -14.67 -1.85 20.89
N VAL A 264 -14.02 -3.01 20.93
CA VAL A 264 -13.99 -3.93 19.80
C VAL A 264 -15.40 -4.44 19.46
N CYS A 265 -16.22 -4.76 20.48
CA CYS A 265 -17.62 -5.14 20.27
C CYS A 265 -18.41 -3.99 19.61
N LEU A 266 -18.24 -2.76 20.08
CA LEU A 266 -18.93 -1.60 19.53
C LEU A 266 -18.52 -1.31 18.08
N SER A 267 -17.22 -1.39 17.75
CA SER A 267 -16.73 -1.24 16.38
C SER A 267 -17.37 -2.27 15.44
N ALA A 268 -17.51 -3.52 15.87
CA ALA A 268 -18.17 -4.56 15.08
C ALA A 268 -19.65 -4.23 14.80
N TYR A 269 -20.39 -3.70 15.78
CA TYR A 269 -21.78 -3.26 15.57
C TYR A 269 -21.88 -2.08 14.60
N LEU A 270 -20.95 -1.13 14.67
CA LEU A 270 -20.93 0.03 13.78
C LEU A 270 -20.73 -0.36 12.31
N GLN A 271 -20.17 -1.54 12.01
CA GLN A 271 -20.06 -2.04 10.63
C GLN A 271 -21.40 -2.45 10.01
N ASN A 272 -22.49 -2.52 10.79
CA ASN A 272 -23.82 -2.84 10.27
C ASN A 272 -24.46 -1.61 9.59
N PRO A 273 -24.72 -1.65 8.27
CA PRO A 273 -25.25 -0.49 7.52
C PRO A 273 -26.69 -0.12 7.89
N VAL A 274 -27.44 -1.02 8.54
CA VAL A 274 -28.85 -0.79 8.93
C VAL A 274 -28.95 -0.18 10.34
N LEU A 275 -27.83 -0.13 11.08
CA LEU A 275 -27.80 0.40 12.44
C LEU A 275 -28.08 1.91 12.45
N SER A 276 -29.08 2.34 13.24
CA SER A 276 -29.28 3.75 13.58
C SER A 276 -28.20 4.22 14.56
N THR A 277 -27.71 5.44 14.37
CA THR A 277 -26.63 6.02 15.17
C THR A 277 -27.05 7.22 16.00
N ASP A 278 -28.33 7.61 15.98
CA ASP A 278 -28.82 8.79 16.71
C ASP A 278 -28.66 8.66 18.23
N ASP A 279 -29.05 7.51 18.79
CA ASP A 279 -28.87 7.20 20.22
C ASP A 279 -27.38 7.19 20.59
N PHE A 280 -26.54 6.65 19.70
CA PHE A 280 -25.10 6.58 19.92
C PHE A 280 -24.45 7.97 19.89
N ALA A 281 -24.87 8.84 18.98
CA ALA A 281 -24.34 10.19 18.79
C ALA A 281 -24.46 11.08 20.03
N THR A 282 -25.48 10.83 20.86
CA THR A 282 -25.76 11.56 22.10
C THR A 282 -25.44 10.76 23.37
N SER A 283 -24.89 9.54 23.21
CA SER A 283 -24.65 8.63 24.32
C SER A 283 -23.45 9.02 25.19
N PRO A 284 -23.49 8.71 26.50
CA PRO A 284 -22.30 8.75 27.36
C PRO A 284 -21.18 7.82 26.89
N LEU A 285 -21.53 6.76 26.14
CA LEU A 285 -20.58 5.79 25.59
C LEU A 285 -19.61 6.47 24.62
N LEU A 286 -20.13 7.27 23.69
CA LEU A 286 -19.32 8.07 22.76
C LEU A 286 -18.38 9.02 23.51
N MET A 287 -18.90 9.74 24.50
CA MET A 287 -18.09 10.68 25.29
C MET A 287 -16.98 9.96 26.08
N SER A 288 -17.25 8.74 26.56
CA SER A 288 -16.26 7.93 27.28
C SER A 288 -15.11 7.49 26.36
N ILE A 289 -15.41 7.18 25.10
CA ILE A 289 -14.39 6.85 24.09
C ILE A 289 -13.48 8.06 23.84
N PHE A 290 -14.05 9.25 23.66
CA PHE A 290 -13.27 10.48 23.51
C PHE A 290 -12.44 10.83 24.75
N HIS A 291 -12.94 10.52 25.95
CA HIS A 291 -12.17 10.67 27.18
C HIS A 291 -10.94 9.75 27.20
N VAL A 292 -11.09 8.49 26.75
CA VAL A 292 -9.97 7.54 26.66
C VAL A 292 -8.90 8.04 25.68
N VAL A 293 -9.28 8.43 24.45
CA VAL A 293 -8.30 8.94 23.47
C VAL A 293 -7.75 10.31 23.84
N GLY A 294 -8.42 11.10 24.67
CA GLY A 294 -7.90 12.39 25.15
C GLY A 294 -6.92 12.28 26.33
N THR A 295 -6.84 11.12 26.97
CA THR A 295 -6.06 10.92 28.20
C THR A 295 -4.63 10.43 27.89
N PRO A 296 -3.57 11.16 28.31
CA PRO A 296 -2.19 10.83 27.93
C PRO A 296 -1.69 9.46 28.42
N ASP A 297 -2.03 9.06 29.64
CA ASP A 297 -1.46 7.88 30.31
C ASP A 297 -2.18 6.56 29.99
N VAL A 298 -3.03 6.55 28.96
CA VAL A 298 -3.76 5.35 28.54
C VAL A 298 -2.83 4.40 27.77
N LEU A 299 -2.99 3.09 28.02
CA LEU A 299 -2.29 2.02 27.29
C LEU A 299 -2.53 2.13 25.78
N SER A 300 -1.47 2.03 24.97
CA SER A 300 -1.55 2.16 23.50
C SER A 300 -2.59 1.23 22.87
N SER A 301 -2.71 -0.01 23.36
CA SER A 301 -3.67 -0.99 22.86
C SER A 301 -5.14 -0.66 23.18
N LEU A 302 -5.39 0.11 24.23
CA LEU A 302 -6.72 0.64 24.57
C LEU A 302 -7.02 1.91 23.77
N HIS A 303 -6.03 2.77 23.60
CA HIS A 303 -6.11 3.95 22.74
C HIS A 303 -6.42 3.57 21.28
N GLU A 304 -5.75 2.55 20.76
CA GLU A 304 -5.99 1.99 19.42
C GLU A 304 -7.43 1.49 19.29
N ALA A 305 -7.91 0.67 20.23
CA ALA A 305 -9.28 0.14 20.18
C ALA A 305 -10.34 1.25 20.25
N ALA A 306 -10.12 2.29 21.05
CA ALA A 306 -10.99 3.46 21.09
C ALA A 306 -10.97 4.25 19.77
N SER A 307 -9.78 4.41 19.18
CA SER A 307 -9.60 5.08 17.88
C SER A 307 -10.29 4.31 16.74
N ASP A 308 -10.22 2.98 16.75
CA ASP A 308 -10.91 2.12 15.78
C ASP A 308 -12.43 2.29 15.84
N VAL A 309 -13.01 2.52 17.02
CA VAL A 309 -14.43 2.84 17.15
C VAL A 309 -14.75 4.19 16.51
N ILE A 310 -13.93 5.22 16.75
CA ILE A 310 -14.13 6.56 16.18
C ILE A 310 -14.04 6.50 14.65
N VAL A 311 -13.03 5.82 14.10
CA VAL A 311 -12.90 5.58 12.65
C VAL A 311 -14.10 4.81 12.10
N SER A 312 -14.55 3.75 12.78
CA SER A 312 -15.75 3.00 12.38
C SER A 312 -17.01 3.87 12.40
N ALA A 313 -17.13 4.79 13.35
CA ALA A 313 -18.25 5.72 13.43
C ALA A 313 -18.21 6.79 12.34
N LEU A 314 -17.02 7.28 11.97
CA LEU A 314 -16.83 8.23 10.87
C LEU A 314 -17.26 7.63 9.53
N LEU A 315 -16.87 6.39 9.24
CA LEU A 315 -17.33 5.66 8.04
C LEU A 315 -18.86 5.56 7.95
N ARG A 316 -19.56 5.55 9.08
CA ARG A 316 -21.04 5.61 9.11
C ARG A 316 -21.54 7.03 8.88
N ALA A 317 -20.82 8.03 9.39
CA ALA A 317 -21.14 9.44 9.20
C ALA A 317 -20.94 9.95 7.76
N GLU A 318 -20.30 9.18 6.87
CA GLU A 318 -20.20 9.50 5.43
C GLU A 318 -21.61 9.73 4.80
N ASP A 319 -22.59 8.89 5.14
CA ASP A 319 -24.00 9.12 4.78
C ASP A 319 -24.67 10.09 5.77
N GLN A 320 -24.47 11.38 5.52
CA GLN A 320 -25.07 12.45 6.32
C GLN A 320 -26.59 12.51 6.24
N GLY A 321 -27.20 11.92 5.20
CA GLY A 321 -28.66 11.84 5.09
C GLY A 321 -29.24 10.98 6.22
N ALA A 322 -28.55 9.90 6.58
CA ALA A 322 -28.95 8.99 7.64
C ALA A 322 -28.30 9.29 9.01
N HIS A 323 -27.11 9.89 9.04
CA HIS A 323 -26.26 9.94 10.24
C HIS A 323 -25.77 11.35 10.63
N LEU A 324 -26.56 12.39 10.34
CA LEU A 324 -26.18 13.79 10.59
C LEU A 324 -25.83 14.09 12.06
N ALA A 325 -26.59 13.56 13.02
CA ALA A 325 -26.34 13.79 14.44
C ALA A 325 -24.97 13.22 14.87
N LEU A 326 -24.64 12.03 14.37
CA LEU A 326 -23.35 11.39 14.60
C LEU A 326 -22.22 12.20 13.97
N ALA A 327 -22.35 12.63 12.71
CA ALA A 327 -21.35 13.43 12.01
C ALA A 327 -20.98 14.71 12.79
N LYS A 328 -21.99 15.46 13.25
CA LYS A 328 -21.78 16.68 14.06
C LYS A 328 -21.12 16.39 15.41
N SER A 329 -21.51 15.30 16.07
CA SER A 329 -20.93 14.90 17.36
C SER A 329 -19.47 14.49 17.20
N LEU A 330 -19.14 13.69 16.19
CA LEU A 330 -17.78 13.26 15.89
C LEU A 330 -16.87 14.44 15.55
N GLN A 331 -17.28 15.31 14.63
CA GLN A 331 -16.50 16.50 14.25
C GLN A 331 -16.15 17.34 15.49
N ARG A 332 -17.16 17.69 16.29
CA ARG A 332 -16.97 18.51 17.51
C ARG A 332 -15.95 17.92 18.47
N ASN A 333 -16.03 16.61 18.71
CA ASN A 333 -15.16 15.95 19.67
C ASN A 333 -13.75 15.70 19.11
N ILE A 334 -13.62 15.35 17.84
CA ILE A 334 -12.30 15.18 17.18
C ILE A 334 -11.52 16.49 17.16
N TYR A 335 -12.20 17.63 16.99
CA TYR A 335 -11.55 18.94 17.06
C TYR A 335 -10.86 19.23 18.40
N GLN A 336 -11.33 18.63 19.50
CA GLN A 336 -10.70 18.74 20.82
C GLN A 336 -9.44 17.88 20.96
N LEU A 337 -9.16 16.99 20.00
CA LEU A 337 -8.00 16.10 20.02
C LEU A 337 -6.72 16.75 19.45
N ALA A 338 -6.78 17.98 18.95
CA ALA A 338 -5.60 18.72 18.49
C ALA A 338 -4.53 18.85 19.60
N GLU A 339 -4.97 19.12 20.82
CA GLU A 339 -4.06 19.31 21.96
C GLU A 339 -3.54 17.97 22.54
N PRO A 340 -4.37 16.93 22.70
CA PRO A 340 -3.87 15.56 22.90
C PRO A 340 -2.84 15.10 21.86
N PHE A 341 -3.02 15.44 20.57
CA PHE A 341 -2.03 15.16 19.53
C PHE A 341 -0.70 15.86 19.82
N ASN A 342 -0.70 17.17 20.11
CA ASN A 342 0.53 17.90 20.42
C ASN A 342 1.28 17.32 21.63
N ARG A 343 0.56 16.93 22.68
CA ARG A 343 1.20 16.24 23.82
C ARG A 343 1.83 14.92 23.42
N ALA A 344 1.20 14.15 22.53
CA ALA A 344 1.79 12.93 21.98
C ALA A 344 3.06 13.21 21.15
N VAL A 345 3.11 14.36 20.46
CA VAL A 345 4.34 14.84 19.78
C VAL A 345 5.44 15.14 20.79
N GLU A 346 5.12 15.86 21.87
CA GLU A 346 6.09 16.25 22.91
C GLU A 346 6.77 15.05 23.61
N ILE A 347 6.05 13.94 23.76
CA ILE A 347 6.57 12.71 24.39
C ILE A 347 7.00 11.64 23.37
N GLU A 348 6.95 11.94 22.07
CA GLU A 348 7.32 11.03 20.97
C GLU A 348 6.52 9.71 20.96
N ASP A 349 5.22 9.75 21.30
CA ASP A 349 4.34 8.57 21.30
C ASP A 349 3.80 8.28 19.89
N LEU A 350 4.62 7.64 19.05
CA LEU A 350 4.31 7.32 17.65
C LEU A 350 3.03 6.47 17.50
N ASP A 351 2.73 5.57 18.44
CA ASP A 351 1.52 4.74 18.40
C ASP A 351 0.26 5.62 18.51
N LYS A 352 0.25 6.57 19.45
CA LYS A 352 -0.88 7.51 19.59
C LYS A 352 -0.95 8.51 18.45
N LEU A 353 0.19 9.00 17.96
CA LEU A 353 0.24 9.91 16.81
C LEU A 353 -0.38 9.27 15.56
N ASN A 354 -0.06 8.01 15.27
CA ASN A 354 -0.68 7.25 14.19
C ASN A 354 -2.21 7.14 14.39
N ASN A 355 -2.67 6.85 15.60
CA ASN A 355 -4.09 6.76 15.91
C ASN A 355 -4.85 8.09 15.72
N TYR A 356 -4.28 9.21 16.17
CA TYR A 356 -4.87 10.53 15.94
C TYR A 356 -4.88 10.89 14.46
N ALA A 357 -3.77 10.66 13.75
CA ALA A 357 -3.68 10.91 12.32
C ALA A 357 -4.77 10.14 11.55
N ARG A 358 -4.99 8.86 11.88
CA ARG A 358 -6.10 8.06 11.30
C ARG A 358 -7.46 8.70 11.53
N MET A 359 -7.73 9.21 12.73
CA MET A 359 -9.01 9.88 13.04
C MET A 359 -9.17 11.20 12.28
N PHE A 360 -8.11 12.00 12.14
CA PHE A 360 -8.15 13.27 11.42
C PHE A 360 -8.29 13.09 9.91
N VAL A 361 -7.59 12.09 9.35
CA VAL A 361 -7.72 11.69 7.94
C VAL A 361 -9.14 11.20 7.67
N GLU A 362 -9.62 10.24 8.46
CA GLU A 362 -10.96 9.67 8.28
C GLU A 362 -12.07 10.72 8.46
N LEU A 363 -11.89 11.70 9.36
CA LEU A 363 -12.85 12.80 9.52
C LEU A 363 -13.01 13.58 8.21
N ASN A 364 -11.88 13.97 7.60
CA ASN A 364 -11.90 14.72 6.37
C ASN A 364 -12.37 13.86 5.19
N GLU A 365 -12.03 12.57 5.15
CA GLU A 365 -12.50 11.64 4.12
C GLU A 365 -14.01 11.37 4.15
N SER A 366 -14.56 11.19 5.35
CA SER A 366 -15.99 10.95 5.55
C SER A 366 -16.82 12.23 5.34
N LEU A 367 -16.23 13.40 5.56
CA LEU A 367 -16.92 14.69 5.46
C LEU A 367 -16.44 15.56 4.28
N VAL A 368 -15.87 14.96 3.21
CA VAL A 368 -15.42 15.71 2.01
C VAL A 368 -16.58 16.50 1.40
N GLU A 369 -17.77 15.90 1.27
CA GLU A 369 -18.94 16.57 0.67
C GLU A 369 -19.30 17.88 1.38
N PRO A 370 -19.52 17.93 2.70
CA PRO A 370 -19.89 19.16 3.38
C PRO A 370 -18.70 20.10 3.53
N LEU A 371 -17.47 19.57 3.68
CA LEU A 371 -16.25 20.37 3.69
C LEU A 371 -16.12 21.20 2.41
N VAL A 372 -16.38 20.57 1.25
CA VAL A 372 -16.30 21.21 -0.05
C VAL A 372 -17.55 22.02 -0.35
N ASN A 373 -18.77 21.49 -0.20
CA ASN A 373 -20.00 22.13 -0.66
C ASN A 373 -20.61 23.15 0.32
N LYS A 374 -20.34 23.03 1.62
CA LYS A 374 -20.90 23.87 2.69
C LYS A 374 -19.81 24.60 3.48
N THR A 375 -18.64 24.76 2.87
CA THR A 375 -17.41 25.27 3.51
C THR A 375 -17.71 26.42 4.47
N SER A 376 -17.31 26.28 5.73
CA SER A 376 -17.56 27.27 6.77
C SER A 376 -16.31 27.54 7.61
N ASP A 377 -16.17 28.79 8.05
CA ASP A 377 -15.15 29.16 9.02
C ASP A 377 -15.65 28.92 10.47
N ASP A 378 -16.96 28.69 10.64
CA ASP A 378 -17.53 28.36 11.95
C ASP A 378 -17.25 26.88 12.28
N ILE A 379 -16.45 26.67 13.32
CA ILE A 379 -16.04 25.36 13.85
C ILE A 379 -17.25 24.47 14.22
N SER A 380 -18.38 25.09 14.56
CA SER A 380 -19.61 24.39 14.93
C SER A 380 -20.42 23.87 13.75
N GLU A 381 -20.20 24.42 12.55
CA GLU A 381 -20.88 24.00 11.33
C GLU A 381 -20.20 22.76 10.73
N LEU A 382 -21.01 21.87 10.15
CA LEU A 382 -20.50 20.63 9.55
C LEU A 382 -19.71 20.96 8.28
N GLY A 383 -18.50 20.44 8.15
CA GLY A 383 -17.61 20.78 7.03
C GLY A 383 -16.81 22.07 7.27
N SER A 384 -16.50 22.37 8.53
CA SER A 384 -15.65 23.51 8.88
C SER A 384 -14.21 23.30 8.37
N LEU A 385 -13.60 24.37 7.85
CA LEU A 385 -12.21 24.37 7.40
C LEU A 385 -11.20 24.07 8.51
N TYR A 386 -11.59 24.13 9.78
CA TYR A 386 -10.73 23.71 10.90
C TYR A 386 -10.31 22.24 10.79
N SER A 387 -11.06 21.37 10.10
CA SER A 387 -10.61 19.99 9.86
C SER A 387 -9.34 19.92 8.99
N MET A 388 -9.11 20.93 8.14
CA MET A 388 -7.88 21.07 7.35
C MET A 388 -6.68 21.43 8.23
N ASP A 389 -6.88 22.22 9.29
CA ASP A 389 -5.82 22.52 10.26
C ASP A 389 -5.35 21.26 11.00
N LEU A 390 -6.25 20.30 11.26
CA LEU A 390 -5.87 19.00 11.83
C LEU A 390 -5.03 18.17 10.86
N LEU A 391 -5.33 18.17 9.55
CA LEU A 391 -4.49 17.51 8.55
C LEU A 391 -3.11 18.16 8.48
N LEU A 392 -3.05 19.49 8.55
CA LEU A 392 -1.79 20.23 8.56
C LEU A 392 -0.98 20.03 9.84
N LEU A 393 -1.65 19.74 10.97
CA LEU A 393 -0.99 19.37 12.21
C LEU A 393 -0.25 18.03 12.05
N VAL A 394 -0.90 17.04 11.44
CA VAL A 394 -0.28 15.75 11.09
C VAL A 394 0.87 15.95 10.10
N ALA A 395 0.63 16.71 9.04
CA ALA A 395 1.63 17.00 8.01
C ALA A 395 2.86 17.75 8.55
N GLY A 396 2.69 18.52 9.63
CA GLY A 396 3.75 19.29 10.26
C GLY A 396 4.68 18.46 11.16
N HIS A 397 4.32 17.22 11.50
CA HIS A 397 5.21 16.32 12.24
C HIS A 397 6.44 15.96 11.40
N HIS A 398 7.56 15.63 12.04
CA HIS A 398 8.84 15.37 11.36
C HIS A 398 8.92 13.98 10.70
N ASP A 399 8.14 13.02 11.18
CA ASP A 399 8.02 11.69 10.59
C ASP A 399 7.18 11.72 9.30
N TYR A 400 7.80 11.37 8.16
CA TYR A 400 7.15 11.37 6.86
C TYR A 400 6.05 10.31 6.72
N SER A 401 6.05 9.27 7.57
CA SER A 401 5.00 8.25 7.57
C SER A 401 3.64 8.86 7.91
N LEU A 402 3.58 9.87 8.80
CA LEU A 402 2.34 10.54 9.19
C LEU A 402 1.78 11.44 8.09
N ILE A 403 2.61 12.25 7.42
CA ILE A 403 2.13 13.07 6.30
C ILE A 403 1.69 12.19 5.12
N GLU A 404 2.35 11.06 4.89
CA GLU A 404 1.95 10.09 3.85
C GLU A 404 0.50 9.60 4.05
N MET A 405 0.08 9.38 5.31
CA MET A 405 -1.32 8.99 5.61
C MET A 405 -2.35 10.00 5.12
N THR A 406 -1.96 11.27 4.91
CA THR A 406 -2.86 12.33 4.48
C THR A 406 -3.02 12.40 2.95
N PHE A 407 -2.19 11.72 2.15
CA PHE A 407 -2.19 11.90 0.69
C PHE A 407 -3.51 11.53 0.04
N ASN A 408 -4.13 10.42 0.46
CA ASN A 408 -5.40 9.99 -0.11
C ASN A 408 -6.54 11.01 0.16
N VAL A 409 -6.58 11.60 1.36
CA VAL A 409 -7.61 12.61 1.66
C VAL A 409 -7.39 13.90 0.89
N TRP A 410 -6.14 14.33 0.68
CA TRP A 410 -5.82 15.46 -0.19
C TRP A 410 -6.24 15.21 -1.64
N TYR A 411 -6.00 14.01 -2.18
CA TYR A 411 -6.49 13.59 -3.49
C TYR A 411 -8.04 13.64 -3.58
N ARG A 412 -8.75 13.11 -2.57
CA ARG A 412 -10.22 13.14 -2.55
C ARG A 412 -10.78 14.56 -2.47
N ILE A 413 -10.17 15.42 -1.67
CA ILE A 413 -10.55 16.83 -1.57
C ILE A 413 -10.29 17.53 -2.90
N SER A 414 -9.16 17.27 -3.54
CA SER A 414 -8.80 17.89 -4.81
C SER A 414 -9.72 17.43 -5.95
N GLU A 415 -10.08 16.14 -6.01
CA GLU A 415 -11.08 15.62 -6.95
C GLU A 415 -12.45 16.29 -6.74
N ALA A 416 -12.89 16.42 -5.48
CA ALA A 416 -14.16 17.09 -5.17
C ALA A 416 -14.14 18.58 -5.56
N LEU A 417 -13.04 19.29 -5.28
CA LEU A 417 -12.86 20.70 -5.66
C LEU A 417 -12.75 20.89 -7.17
N PHE A 418 -12.20 19.93 -7.90
CA PHE A 418 -12.14 19.99 -9.37
C PHE A 418 -13.53 20.00 -10.01
N MET A 419 -14.53 19.42 -9.34
CA MET A 419 -15.93 19.41 -9.78
C MET A 419 -16.71 20.69 -9.38
N VAL A 420 -16.09 21.60 -8.64
CA VAL A 420 -16.71 22.86 -8.20
C VAL A 420 -16.48 23.94 -9.24
N ASP A 421 -17.57 24.48 -9.79
CA ASP A 421 -17.51 25.57 -10.78
C ASP A 421 -17.13 26.93 -10.15
N ASP A 422 -17.41 27.12 -8.85
CA ASP A 422 -17.16 28.36 -8.12
C ASP A 422 -15.68 28.51 -7.72
N GLN A 423 -14.97 29.40 -8.43
CA GLN A 423 -13.55 29.66 -8.17
C GLN A 423 -13.29 30.34 -6.82
N ASP A 424 -14.23 31.11 -6.29
CA ASP A 424 -14.07 31.75 -4.97
C ASP A 424 -14.12 30.69 -3.86
N GLN A 425 -14.96 29.67 -4.04
CA GLN A 425 -15.03 28.51 -3.15
C GLN A 425 -13.72 27.71 -3.16
N VAL A 426 -13.17 27.43 -4.35
CA VAL A 426 -11.85 26.77 -4.49
C VAL A 426 -10.74 27.62 -3.87
N ALA A 427 -10.78 28.94 -4.03
CA ALA A 427 -9.78 29.86 -3.51
C ALA A 427 -9.65 29.81 -1.97
N ARG A 428 -10.72 29.45 -1.24
CA ARG A 428 -10.68 29.28 0.22
C ARG A 428 -9.73 28.18 0.69
N PHE A 429 -9.41 27.20 -0.17
CA PHE A 429 -8.50 26.10 0.14
C PHE A 429 -7.02 26.44 -0.11
N ARG A 430 -6.73 27.52 -0.84
CA ARG A 430 -5.36 27.92 -1.19
C ARG A 430 -4.41 28.07 0.01
N PRO A 431 -4.79 28.71 1.13
CA PRO A 431 -3.89 28.84 2.29
C PRO A 431 -3.50 27.49 2.89
N TYR A 432 -4.40 26.51 2.85
CA TYR A 432 -4.15 25.16 3.36
C TYR A 432 -3.24 24.37 2.43
N VAL A 433 -3.48 24.45 1.12
CA VAL A 433 -2.61 23.84 0.10
C VAL A 433 -1.19 24.44 0.16
N ASN A 434 -1.06 25.76 0.29
CA ASN A 434 0.23 26.43 0.43
C ASN A 434 1.01 25.90 1.65
N ARG A 435 0.34 25.74 2.80
CA ARG A 435 0.96 25.16 4.01
C ARG A 435 1.32 23.68 3.81
N PHE A 436 0.47 22.90 3.16
CA PHE A 436 0.73 21.49 2.86
C PHE A 436 1.95 21.31 1.96
N LEU A 437 2.06 22.10 0.88
CA LEU A 437 3.22 22.10 0.00
C LEU A 437 4.51 22.49 0.74
N MET A 438 4.44 23.43 1.68
CA MET A 438 5.58 23.76 2.54
C MET A 438 5.96 22.62 3.48
N CYS A 439 5.01 21.81 3.97
CA CYS A 439 5.32 20.59 4.72
C CYS A 439 6.00 19.56 3.81
N LEU A 440 5.46 19.31 2.61
CA LEU A 440 6.06 18.40 1.63
C LEU A 440 7.49 18.82 1.25
N TYR A 441 7.72 20.10 1.02
CA TYR A 441 9.06 20.65 0.82
C TYR A 441 10.02 20.25 1.95
N ARG A 442 9.61 20.41 3.21
CA ARG A 442 10.45 20.04 4.37
C ARG A 442 10.72 18.54 4.43
N HIS A 443 9.70 17.73 4.19
CA HIS A 443 9.80 16.27 4.19
C HIS A 443 10.61 15.70 3.02
N CYS A 444 10.67 16.40 1.89
CA CYS A 444 11.47 15.99 0.74
C CYS A 444 12.95 16.39 0.85
N ARG A 445 13.37 17.09 1.92
CA ARG A 445 14.77 17.43 2.16
C ARG A 445 15.60 16.18 2.39
N LEU A 446 16.70 16.07 1.66
CA LEU A 446 17.72 15.05 1.91
C LEU A 446 18.52 15.37 3.17
N ASP A 447 19.06 14.33 3.80
CA ASP A 447 20.00 14.48 4.91
C ASP A 447 21.29 15.17 4.46
N LEU A 448 21.85 16.00 5.34
CA LEU A 448 23.07 16.78 5.02
C LEU A 448 24.32 15.92 4.84
N ASP A 449 24.32 14.74 5.46
CA ASP A 449 25.44 13.79 5.43
C ASP A 449 25.40 12.89 4.18
N GLU A 450 24.34 12.99 3.36
CA GLU A 450 24.29 12.33 2.06
C GLU A 450 25.35 12.96 1.15
N GLU A 451 26.30 12.17 0.66
CA GLU A 451 27.36 12.63 -0.25
C GLU A 451 27.15 12.16 -1.70
N SER A 452 26.16 11.30 -1.92
CA SER A 452 25.96 10.56 -3.16
C SER A 452 24.64 10.88 -3.85
N LEU A 453 24.36 10.21 -4.97
CA LEU A 453 23.03 10.30 -5.58
C LEU A 453 22.03 9.53 -4.70
N PRO A 454 20.80 10.04 -4.51
CA PRO A 454 19.80 9.36 -3.71
C PRO A 454 19.54 7.95 -4.25
N ASP A 455 19.57 6.96 -3.37
CA ASP A 455 19.23 5.58 -3.72
C ASP A 455 17.76 5.50 -4.14
N GLN A 456 17.55 5.24 -5.43
CA GLN A 456 16.22 5.15 -6.05
C GLN A 456 15.40 3.93 -5.58
N SER A 457 16.03 3.00 -4.85
CA SER A 457 15.35 1.83 -4.26
C SER A 457 15.03 1.97 -2.77
N SER A 458 15.36 3.13 -2.17
CA SER A 458 15.10 3.40 -0.77
C SER A 458 13.63 3.72 -0.47
N GLU A 459 13.18 3.47 0.75
CA GLU A 459 11.83 3.86 1.22
C GLU A 459 11.61 5.38 1.12
N PHE A 460 12.66 6.17 1.30
CA PHE A 460 12.59 7.62 1.16
C PHE A 460 12.42 8.07 -0.30
N ALA A 461 13.04 7.37 -1.26
CA ALA A 461 12.79 7.61 -2.68
C ALA A 461 11.34 7.29 -3.05
N ASP A 462 10.79 6.18 -2.54
CA ASP A 462 9.37 5.83 -2.69
C ASP A 462 8.46 6.91 -2.08
N PHE A 463 8.79 7.42 -0.90
CA PHE A 463 8.08 8.54 -0.28
C PHE A 463 8.12 9.79 -1.16
N ARG A 464 9.30 10.19 -1.68
CA ARG A 464 9.44 11.34 -2.57
C ARG A 464 8.61 11.19 -3.85
N LEU A 465 8.50 9.98 -4.41
CA LEU A 465 7.63 9.71 -5.55
C LEU A 465 6.15 9.89 -5.21
N LYS A 466 5.70 9.38 -4.05
CA LYS A 466 4.32 9.64 -3.57
C LYS A 466 4.07 11.13 -3.32
N ALA A 467 5.07 11.86 -2.80
CA ALA A 467 4.99 13.31 -2.64
C ALA A 467 4.83 14.03 -3.99
N VAL A 468 5.51 13.58 -5.06
CA VAL A 468 5.28 14.10 -6.42
C VAL A 468 3.83 13.94 -6.85
N GLU A 469 3.22 12.79 -6.60
CA GLU A 469 1.81 12.55 -6.90
C GLU A 469 0.90 13.49 -6.10
N ALA A 470 1.12 13.59 -4.78
CA ALA A 470 0.35 14.47 -3.91
C ALA A 470 0.45 15.95 -4.32
N ILE A 471 1.61 16.44 -4.76
CA ILE A 471 1.78 17.82 -5.27
C ILE A 471 0.97 18.01 -6.54
N ARG A 472 1.03 17.07 -7.47
CA ARG A 472 0.29 17.14 -8.74
C ARG A 472 -1.22 17.14 -8.53
N ASP A 473 -1.70 16.43 -7.52
CA ASP A 473 -3.12 16.37 -7.19
C ASP A 473 -3.66 17.71 -6.68
N VAL A 474 -2.85 18.52 -5.98
CA VAL A 474 -3.31 19.76 -5.33
C VAL A 474 -2.86 21.04 -6.02
N VAL A 475 -1.85 21.00 -6.90
CA VAL A 475 -1.24 22.21 -7.48
C VAL A 475 -2.25 23.06 -8.26
N PHE A 476 -3.28 22.46 -8.86
CA PHE A 476 -4.27 23.23 -9.63
C PHE A 476 -5.07 24.22 -8.76
N ILE A 477 -5.19 23.98 -7.44
CA ILE A 477 -5.97 24.82 -6.51
C ILE A 477 -5.31 26.20 -6.34
N ILE A 478 -3.98 26.24 -6.31
CA ILE A 478 -3.17 27.46 -6.17
C ILE A 478 -2.63 27.95 -7.52
N GLY A 479 -2.43 27.04 -8.47
CA GLY A 479 -1.78 27.29 -9.76
C GLY A 479 -0.28 27.06 -9.75
N THR A 480 0.25 26.64 -10.91
CA THR A 480 1.68 26.35 -11.12
C THR A 480 2.57 27.55 -10.78
N ASN A 481 2.19 28.76 -11.21
CA ASN A 481 3.00 29.96 -10.99
C ASN A 481 3.12 30.32 -9.50
N GLU A 482 2.06 30.18 -8.72
CA GLU A 482 2.08 30.44 -7.27
C GLU A 482 2.98 29.41 -6.56
N CYS A 483 2.90 28.13 -6.96
CA CYS A 483 3.78 27.08 -6.44
C CYS A 483 5.27 27.40 -6.70
N ILE A 484 5.61 27.77 -7.94
CA ILE A 484 6.97 28.15 -8.32
C ILE A 484 7.43 29.37 -7.53
N GLN A 485 6.59 30.40 -7.41
CA GLN A 485 6.91 31.61 -6.64
C GLN A 485 7.20 31.28 -5.16
N MET A 486 6.39 30.43 -4.52
CA MET A 486 6.64 30.03 -3.13
C MET A 486 7.99 29.34 -2.97
N MET A 487 8.31 28.37 -3.85
CA MET A 487 9.59 27.68 -3.80
C MET A 487 10.76 28.60 -4.16
N TYR A 488 10.54 29.58 -5.04
CA TYR A 488 11.54 30.57 -5.39
C TYR A 488 11.89 31.49 -4.20
N GLU A 489 10.91 31.90 -3.38
CA GLU A 489 11.19 32.62 -2.13
C GLU A 489 11.99 31.76 -1.14
N VAL A 490 11.71 30.46 -1.07
CA VAL A 490 12.54 29.52 -0.30
C VAL A 490 13.97 29.51 -0.81
N LEU A 491 14.19 29.39 -2.12
CA LEU A 491 15.52 29.39 -2.76
C LEU A 491 16.32 30.66 -2.43
N ARG A 492 15.69 31.83 -2.36
CA ARG A 492 16.36 33.09 -1.99
C ARG A 492 16.88 33.12 -0.55
N SER A 493 16.26 32.33 0.33
CA SER A 493 16.61 32.24 1.75
C SER A 493 17.42 30.99 2.11
N ALA A 494 17.50 30.02 1.19
CA ALA A 494 18.17 28.74 1.40
C ALA A 494 19.66 28.95 1.64
N SER A 495 20.18 28.25 2.65
CA SER A 495 21.60 28.34 3.04
C SER A 495 22.37 27.04 2.79
N GLN A 496 21.65 25.93 2.63
CA GLN A 496 22.19 24.59 2.50
C GLN A 496 21.79 23.97 1.15
N TRP A 497 22.62 23.06 0.64
CA TRP A 497 22.38 22.42 -0.66
C TRP A 497 21.09 21.59 -0.67
N ASN A 498 20.72 20.96 0.44
CA ASN A 498 19.52 20.12 0.56
C ASN A 498 18.22 20.94 0.61
N GLU A 499 18.28 22.18 1.10
CA GLU A 499 17.18 23.15 1.03
C GLU A 499 16.95 23.57 -0.42
N THR A 500 18.03 23.94 -1.11
CA THR A 500 18.00 24.28 -2.53
C THR A 500 17.50 23.10 -3.37
N GLU A 501 18.02 21.90 -3.13
CA GLU A 501 17.64 20.69 -3.85
C GLU A 501 16.16 20.37 -3.66
N ALA A 502 15.65 20.40 -2.42
CA ALA A 502 14.24 20.11 -2.16
C ALA A 502 13.31 21.14 -2.81
N ALA A 503 13.66 22.43 -2.78
CA ALA A 503 12.86 23.46 -3.44
C ALA A 503 12.83 23.26 -4.97
N LEU A 504 13.99 22.97 -5.58
CA LEU A 504 14.06 22.62 -7.01
C LEU A 504 13.31 21.32 -7.32
N PHE A 505 13.32 20.35 -6.42
CA PHE A 505 12.58 19.10 -6.57
C PHE A 505 11.08 19.37 -6.66
N ILE A 506 10.52 20.17 -5.75
CA ILE A 506 9.10 20.57 -5.78
C ILE A 506 8.80 21.31 -7.09
N ILE A 507 9.63 22.28 -7.51
CA ILE A 507 9.44 22.98 -8.79
C ILE A 507 9.43 22.01 -9.97
N ALA A 508 10.37 21.07 -10.02
CA ALA A 508 10.48 20.08 -11.09
C ALA A 508 9.23 19.20 -11.22
N THR A 509 8.42 19.03 -10.17
CA THR A 509 7.17 18.25 -10.23
C THR A 509 6.06 18.95 -11.02
N VAL A 510 6.06 20.29 -11.04
CA VAL A 510 4.99 21.13 -11.63
C VAL A 510 5.44 21.88 -12.88
N ILE A 511 6.74 21.92 -13.18
CA ILE A 511 7.32 22.73 -14.26
C ILE A 511 6.76 22.43 -15.64
N ASN A 512 6.32 21.18 -15.90
CA ASN A 512 5.72 20.79 -17.18
C ASN A 512 4.33 21.44 -17.42
N ASN A 513 3.71 22.02 -16.39
CA ASN A 513 2.44 22.74 -16.49
C ASN A 513 2.65 24.26 -16.65
N LEU A 514 3.90 24.70 -16.85
CA LEU A 514 4.26 26.10 -17.04
C LEU A 514 3.75 26.60 -18.39
N MET A 515 3.21 27.82 -18.43
CA MET A 515 2.87 28.46 -19.69
C MET A 515 4.15 28.84 -20.47
N PRO A 516 4.24 28.56 -21.78
CA PRO A 516 5.44 28.88 -22.56
C PRO A 516 5.80 30.37 -22.63
N GLU A 517 4.88 31.27 -22.32
CA GLU A 517 5.06 32.74 -22.29
C GLU A 517 5.46 33.30 -20.91
N GLU A 518 5.78 32.47 -19.92
CA GLU A 518 6.19 32.95 -18.60
C GLU A 518 7.55 33.67 -18.67
N ASP A 519 7.61 34.95 -18.30
CA ASP A 519 8.82 35.77 -18.40
C ASP A 519 9.29 36.32 -17.04
N GLY A 520 8.70 35.85 -15.94
CA GLY A 520 8.92 36.37 -14.60
C GLY A 520 10.05 35.65 -13.87
N MET A 521 9.76 34.50 -13.28
CA MET A 521 10.64 33.81 -12.33
C MET A 521 11.54 32.75 -13.01
N VAL A 522 11.04 32.10 -14.06
CA VAL A 522 11.75 30.99 -14.72
C VAL A 522 13.04 31.44 -15.42
N PRO A 523 13.12 32.62 -16.07
CA PRO A 523 14.38 33.11 -16.62
C PRO A 523 15.52 33.17 -15.58
N GLU A 524 15.26 33.76 -14.42
CA GLU A 524 16.26 33.90 -13.34
C GLU A 524 16.61 32.55 -12.72
N LEU A 525 15.62 31.67 -12.57
CA LEU A 525 15.81 30.30 -12.10
C LEU A 525 16.74 29.52 -13.04
N VAL A 526 16.48 29.54 -14.35
CA VAL A 526 17.29 28.83 -15.36
C VAL A 526 18.72 29.38 -15.40
N THR A 527 18.91 30.70 -15.41
CA THR A 527 20.25 31.31 -15.36
C THR A 527 21.00 30.89 -14.10
N SER A 528 20.33 30.87 -12.95
CA SER A 528 20.94 30.46 -11.68
C SER A 528 21.36 28.99 -11.67
N ILE A 529 20.55 28.10 -12.25
CA ILE A 529 20.86 26.67 -12.39
C ILE A 529 22.08 26.45 -13.29
N VAL A 530 22.13 27.11 -14.45
CA VAL A 530 23.26 27.00 -15.39
C VAL A 530 24.55 27.55 -14.80
N ALA A 531 24.46 28.50 -13.85
CA ALA A 531 25.59 29.06 -13.13
C ALA A 531 26.10 28.20 -11.96
N LEU A 532 25.44 27.08 -11.62
CA LEU A 532 25.89 26.19 -10.55
C LEU A 532 27.30 25.64 -10.82
N ASP A 533 28.13 25.56 -9.76
CA ASP A 533 29.41 24.86 -9.85
C ASP A 533 29.17 23.38 -10.13
N ALA A 534 29.96 22.79 -11.02
CA ALA A 534 29.86 21.35 -11.30
C ALA A 534 30.35 20.47 -10.16
N ASN A 535 31.03 21.06 -9.16
CA ASN A 535 31.36 20.39 -7.91
C ASN A 535 30.26 20.55 -6.84
N SER A 536 29.11 21.15 -7.20
CA SER A 536 27.94 21.17 -6.31
C SER A 536 27.48 19.75 -5.99
N HIS A 537 26.67 19.63 -4.93
CA HIS A 537 26.22 18.33 -4.45
C HIS A 537 25.55 17.49 -5.56
N PRO A 538 25.85 16.19 -5.71
CA PRO A 538 25.33 15.38 -6.80
C PRO A 538 23.80 15.35 -6.91
N ALA A 539 23.10 15.28 -5.78
CA ALA A 539 21.63 15.31 -5.76
C ALA A 539 21.08 16.65 -6.29
N LEU A 540 21.71 17.78 -5.96
CA LEU A 540 21.31 19.10 -6.45
C LEU A 540 21.47 19.21 -7.96
N ILE A 541 22.59 18.73 -8.50
CA ILE A 541 22.86 18.69 -9.95
C ILE A 541 21.83 17.78 -10.65
N SER A 542 21.60 16.59 -10.11
CA SER A 542 20.63 15.62 -10.62
C SER A 542 19.21 16.20 -10.72
N THR A 543 18.73 16.83 -9.66
CA THR A 543 17.41 17.49 -9.63
C THR A 543 17.36 18.68 -10.60
N SER A 544 18.43 19.46 -10.69
CA SER A 544 18.55 20.58 -11.63
C SER A 544 18.48 20.14 -13.10
N ILE A 545 19.15 19.05 -13.46
CA ILE A 545 19.10 18.45 -14.80
C ILE A 545 17.65 18.10 -15.15
N ASN A 546 16.95 17.39 -14.24
CA ASN A 546 15.56 16.99 -14.48
C ASN A 546 14.62 18.19 -14.62
N LEU A 547 14.80 19.24 -13.80
CA LEU A 547 14.03 20.48 -13.89
C LEU A 547 14.22 21.14 -15.27
N LEU A 548 15.46 21.33 -15.71
CA LEU A 548 15.73 21.93 -17.03
C LEU A 548 15.14 21.10 -18.18
N GLY A 549 15.18 19.77 -18.08
CA GLY A 549 14.52 18.89 -19.05
C GLY A 549 12.99 19.05 -19.09
N GLY A 550 12.37 19.48 -17.98
CA GLY A 550 10.95 19.80 -17.89
C GLY A 550 10.58 21.19 -18.40
N CYS A 551 11.54 22.11 -18.56
CA CYS A 551 11.32 23.42 -19.18
C CYS A 551 11.25 23.37 -20.72
N ASN A 552 11.00 22.20 -21.33
CA ASN A 552 11.15 21.98 -22.77
C ASN A 552 10.26 22.90 -23.64
N GLU A 553 8.96 23.00 -23.36
CA GLU A 553 8.03 23.87 -24.09
C GLU A 553 8.35 25.36 -23.89
N TRP A 554 8.81 25.72 -22.70
CA TRP A 554 9.22 27.09 -22.38
C TRP A 554 10.51 27.49 -23.12
N LEU A 555 11.52 26.60 -23.15
CA LEU A 555 12.80 26.82 -23.82
C LEU A 555 12.64 27.01 -25.33
N GLU A 556 11.63 26.38 -25.95
CA GLU A 556 11.31 26.56 -27.37
C GLU A 556 11.04 28.04 -27.73
N LYS A 557 10.35 28.77 -26.84
CA LYS A 557 10.07 30.21 -27.02
C LYS A 557 11.20 31.11 -26.54
N HIS A 558 12.12 30.59 -25.74
CA HIS A 558 13.15 31.35 -25.03
C HIS A 558 14.58 30.96 -25.47
N ARG A 559 14.88 31.19 -26.76
CA ARG A 559 16.13 30.77 -27.43
C ARG A 559 17.42 31.15 -26.69
N VAL A 560 17.48 32.33 -26.10
CA VAL A 560 18.67 32.81 -25.36
C VAL A 560 19.04 31.89 -24.19
N TYR A 561 18.04 31.30 -23.53
CA TYR A 561 18.24 30.37 -22.43
C TYR A 561 18.49 28.95 -22.93
N LEU A 562 17.86 28.56 -24.04
CA LEU A 562 18.15 27.29 -24.71
C LEU A 562 19.64 27.18 -25.09
N GLU A 563 20.22 28.24 -25.65
CA GLU A 563 21.66 28.29 -25.98
C GLU A 563 22.59 28.16 -24.76
N GLN A 564 22.12 28.50 -23.56
CA GLN A 564 22.86 28.35 -22.30
C GLN A 564 22.67 26.96 -21.67
N VAL A 565 21.45 26.43 -21.71
CA VAL A 565 21.07 25.14 -21.12
C VAL A 565 21.72 23.96 -21.84
N MET A 566 21.75 23.98 -23.19
CA MET A 566 22.24 22.82 -23.95
C MET A 566 23.73 22.51 -23.70
N PRO A 567 24.67 23.48 -23.73
CA PRO A 567 26.07 23.22 -23.37
C PRO A 567 26.24 22.70 -21.94
N TRP A 568 25.44 23.20 -21.00
CA TRP A 568 25.47 22.77 -19.60
C TRP A 568 25.01 21.30 -19.46
N LEU A 569 23.90 20.91 -20.09
CA LEU A 569 23.44 19.52 -20.10
C LEU A 569 24.43 18.57 -20.80
N LEU A 570 25.04 19.00 -21.91
CA LEU A 570 26.04 18.20 -22.63
C LEU A 570 27.27 17.90 -21.77
N ARG A 571 27.70 18.83 -20.93
CA ARG A 571 28.77 18.61 -19.95
C ARG A 571 28.43 17.43 -19.04
N PHE A 572 27.22 17.39 -18.48
CA PHE A 572 26.79 16.31 -17.59
C PHE A 572 26.47 15.02 -18.33
N ALA A 573 26.01 15.08 -19.58
CA ALA A 573 25.82 13.91 -20.42
C ALA A 573 27.11 13.12 -20.65
N SER A 574 28.28 13.77 -20.59
CA SER A 574 29.60 13.13 -20.68
C SER A 574 30.07 12.44 -19.38
N SER A 575 29.42 12.72 -18.24
CA SER A 575 29.76 12.14 -16.94
C SER A 575 29.03 10.81 -16.72
N PRO A 576 29.72 9.69 -16.42
CA PRO A 576 29.08 8.41 -16.13
C PRO A 576 28.09 8.42 -14.95
N LEU A 577 28.17 9.45 -14.09
CA LEU A 577 27.26 9.62 -12.95
C LEU A 577 25.90 10.24 -13.35
N TYR A 578 25.89 11.11 -14.37
CA TYR A 578 24.71 11.88 -14.77
C TYR A 578 24.22 11.57 -16.19
N CYS A 579 24.95 10.73 -16.92
CA CYS A 579 24.78 10.54 -18.37
C CYS A 579 23.34 10.16 -18.73
N GLN A 580 22.69 9.28 -17.96
CA GLN A 580 21.31 8.89 -18.18
C GLN A 580 20.38 10.11 -18.07
N MET A 581 20.37 10.77 -16.91
CA MET A 581 19.45 11.87 -16.60
C MET A 581 19.65 13.07 -17.55
N ALA A 582 20.90 13.40 -17.84
CA ALA A 582 21.24 14.48 -18.76
C ALA A 582 20.80 14.16 -20.19
N SER A 583 21.01 12.92 -20.65
CA SER A 583 20.60 12.50 -22.00
C SER A 583 19.08 12.43 -22.16
N GLU A 584 18.36 11.94 -21.15
CA GLU A 584 16.89 11.94 -21.13
C GLU A 584 16.34 13.37 -21.12
N SER A 585 16.98 14.31 -20.41
CA SER A 585 16.60 15.72 -20.39
C SER A 585 16.86 16.41 -21.74
N ILE A 586 17.99 16.09 -22.38
CA ILE A 586 18.28 16.54 -23.75
C ILE A 586 17.23 15.99 -24.73
N GLU A 587 16.87 14.71 -24.64
CA GLU A 587 15.82 14.10 -25.47
C GLU A 587 14.48 14.86 -25.34
N LYS A 588 14.07 15.19 -24.11
CA LYS A 588 12.83 15.97 -23.83
C LYS A 588 12.85 17.38 -24.42
N ILE A 589 14.00 18.05 -24.44
CA ILE A 589 14.14 19.40 -25.01
C ILE A 589 14.14 19.32 -26.55
N VAL A 590 14.89 18.35 -27.10
CA VAL A 590 14.98 18.13 -28.55
C VAL A 590 13.61 17.81 -29.16
N SER A 591 12.73 17.11 -28.44
CA SER A 591 11.39 16.80 -28.97
C SER A 591 10.50 18.03 -29.25
N HIS A 592 10.79 19.18 -28.61
CA HIS A 592 10.05 20.44 -28.81
C HIS A 592 10.86 21.45 -29.65
N SER A 593 12.18 21.51 -29.46
CA SER A 593 13.06 22.52 -30.09
C SER A 593 13.94 21.95 -31.23
N ALA A 594 13.51 20.88 -31.91
CA ALA A 594 14.37 20.13 -32.85
C ALA A 594 14.99 20.99 -33.96
N ILE A 595 14.22 21.91 -34.54
CA ILE A 595 14.65 22.77 -35.66
C ILE A 595 15.86 23.64 -35.27
N ASP A 596 15.83 24.19 -34.06
CA ASP A 596 16.87 25.10 -33.58
C ASP A 596 18.12 24.36 -33.07
N LEU A 597 18.02 23.04 -32.87
CA LEU A 597 19.04 22.22 -32.24
C LEU A 597 19.73 21.24 -33.19
N VAL A 598 19.50 21.34 -34.50
CA VAL A 598 20.11 20.46 -35.52
C VAL A 598 21.65 20.44 -35.42
N SER A 599 22.29 21.53 -34.98
CA SER A 599 23.74 21.59 -34.76
C SER A 599 24.24 20.63 -33.67
N LEU A 600 23.35 20.11 -32.81
CA LEU A 600 23.70 19.19 -31.72
C LEU A 600 23.91 17.74 -32.18
N ILE A 601 23.51 17.36 -33.40
CA ILE A 601 23.66 16.00 -33.92
C ILE A 601 25.10 15.52 -33.75
N ARG A 602 26.08 16.33 -34.17
CA ARG A 602 27.50 15.94 -34.11
C ARG A 602 28.03 15.81 -32.67
N PRO A 603 27.85 16.80 -31.77
CA PRO A 603 28.18 16.64 -30.35
C PRO A 603 27.56 15.40 -29.71
N LEU A 604 26.29 15.12 -29.98
CA LEU A 604 25.56 13.98 -29.41
C LEU A 604 26.10 12.64 -29.91
N VAL A 605 26.35 12.50 -31.22
CA VAL A 605 26.97 11.29 -31.78
C VAL A 605 28.38 11.07 -31.21
N GLN A 606 29.15 12.12 -30.97
CA GLN A 606 30.49 12.02 -30.37
C GLN A 606 30.48 11.57 -28.91
N LEU A 607 29.37 11.77 -28.18
CA LEU A 607 29.25 11.26 -26.81
C LEU A 607 29.14 9.73 -26.78
N VAL A 608 28.55 9.10 -27.79
CA VAL A 608 28.29 7.65 -27.79
C VAL A 608 29.59 6.83 -27.58
N PRO A 609 30.67 7.01 -28.38
CA PRO A 609 31.92 6.28 -28.14
C PRO A 609 32.56 6.59 -26.78
N SER A 610 32.42 7.82 -26.28
CA SER A 610 32.99 8.22 -24.98
C SER A 610 32.29 7.53 -23.82
N LEU A 611 30.96 7.36 -23.89
CA LEU A 611 30.17 6.65 -22.90
C LEU A 611 30.42 5.14 -22.95
N GLN A 612 30.56 4.58 -24.15
CA GLN A 612 30.91 3.17 -24.36
C GLN A 612 32.29 2.80 -23.80
N ALA A 613 33.21 3.77 -23.66
CA ALA A 613 34.52 3.55 -23.06
C ALA A 613 34.49 3.43 -21.52
N SER A 614 33.37 3.74 -20.88
CA SER A 614 33.23 3.65 -19.42
C SER A 614 33.12 2.20 -18.94
N GLN A 615 33.77 1.89 -17.82
CA GLN A 615 33.83 0.54 -17.25
C GLN A 615 32.77 0.27 -16.17
N THR A 616 31.99 1.28 -15.78
CA THR A 616 30.99 1.23 -14.69
C THR A 616 29.63 1.73 -15.17
N ASN A 617 28.53 1.33 -14.50
CA ASN A 617 27.15 1.78 -14.78
C ASN A 617 26.63 1.46 -16.19
N GLY A 618 26.90 0.26 -16.70
CA GLY A 618 26.56 -0.15 -18.07
C GLY A 618 25.08 0.02 -18.44
N THR A 619 24.15 -0.22 -17.51
CA THR A 619 22.71 -0.03 -17.72
C THR A 619 22.33 1.44 -17.88
N GLN A 620 22.86 2.33 -17.03
CA GLN A 620 22.64 3.78 -17.13
C GLN A 620 23.26 4.35 -18.40
N ILE A 621 24.46 3.88 -18.77
CA ILE A 621 25.12 4.22 -20.03
C ILE A 621 24.27 3.82 -21.22
N GLU A 622 23.68 2.62 -21.21
CA GLU A 622 22.81 2.19 -22.29
C GLU A 622 21.57 3.09 -22.39
N ALA A 623 20.92 3.38 -21.27
CA ALA A 623 19.78 4.29 -21.24
C ALA A 623 20.14 5.69 -21.78
N ALA A 624 21.33 6.20 -21.43
CA ALA A 624 21.87 7.44 -21.96
C ALA A 624 22.06 7.38 -23.48
N ILE A 625 22.71 6.33 -23.99
CA ILE A 625 22.95 6.16 -25.43
C ILE A 625 21.63 6.00 -26.18
N SER A 626 20.69 5.24 -25.66
CA SER A 626 19.34 5.10 -26.25
C SER A 626 18.65 6.46 -26.40
N SER A 627 18.71 7.29 -25.36
CA SER A 627 18.14 8.65 -25.36
C SER A 627 18.85 9.57 -26.35
N ILE A 628 20.19 9.51 -26.42
CA ILE A 628 20.99 10.23 -27.41
C ILE A 628 20.61 9.83 -28.83
N LEU A 629 20.49 8.54 -29.13
CA LEU A 629 20.12 8.04 -30.45
C LEU A 629 18.73 8.52 -30.86
N LYS A 630 17.75 8.51 -29.95
CA LYS A 630 16.42 9.07 -30.21
C LYS A 630 16.49 10.56 -30.50
N ALA A 631 17.21 11.34 -29.69
CA ALA A 631 17.36 12.77 -29.90
C ALA A 631 18.00 13.06 -31.28
N CYS A 632 19.07 12.35 -31.64
CA CYS A 632 19.69 12.45 -32.97
C CYS A 632 18.70 12.11 -34.09
N SER A 633 17.91 11.04 -33.94
CA SER A 633 16.89 10.68 -34.92
C SER A 633 15.85 11.78 -35.10
N THR A 634 15.36 12.39 -34.01
CA THR A 634 14.42 13.51 -34.07
C THR A 634 15.02 14.73 -34.79
N LEU A 635 16.30 15.03 -34.56
CA LEU A 635 17.01 16.13 -35.21
C LEU A 635 17.25 15.87 -36.71
N ILE A 636 17.66 14.66 -37.09
CA ILE A 636 18.03 14.30 -38.47
C ILE A 636 16.87 14.50 -39.45
N VAL A 637 15.62 14.32 -39.02
CA VAL A 637 14.44 14.52 -39.87
C VAL A 637 14.28 15.98 -40.33
N HIS A 638 14.92 16.93 -39.66
CA HIS A 638 14.87 18.35 -39.99
C HIS A 638 16.02 18.80 -40.92
N LEU A 639 16.90 17.88 -41.34
CA LEU A 639 17.97 18.12 -42.30
C LEU A 639 17.46 18.10 -43.76
N ARG A 640 18.26 18.63 -44.69
CA ARG A 640 17.99 18.46 -46.12
C ARG A 640 18.07 16.98 -46.51
N PRO A 641 17.34 16.50 -47.54
CA PRO A 641 17.26 15.07 -47.86
C PRO A 641 18.62 14.35 -48.03
N GLU A 642 19.61 15.03 -48.62
CA GLU A 642 20.96 14.50 -48.79
C GLU A 642 21.73 14.42 -47.46
N GLU A 643 21.64 15.46 -46.63
CA GLU A 643 22.25 15.51 -45.29
C GLU A 643 21.58 14.53 -44.33
N MET A 644 20.26 14.37 -44.44
CA MET A 644 19.47 13.40 -43.69
C MET A 644 19.96 11.98 -43.98
N LYS A 645 20.12 11.63 -45.26
CA LYS A 645 20.65 10.32 -45.67
C LYS A 645 22.04 10.07 -45.10
N MET A 646 22.96 11.04 -45.24
CA MET A 646 24.33 10.91 -44.72
C MET A 646 24.36 10.76 -43.20
N ALA A 647 23.61 11.58 -42.46
CA ALA A 647 23.55 11.53 -41.01
C ALA A 647 22.92 10.22 -40.51
N PHE A 648 21.90 9.71 -41.20
CA PHE A 648 21.27 8.43 -40.89
C PHE A 648 22.22 7.24 -41.13
N GLU A 649 22.98 7.26 -42.22
CA GLU A 649 24.05 6.27 -42.47
C GLU A 649 25.14 6.33 -41.38
N GLU A 650 25.58 7.53 -41.00
CA GLU A 650 26.59 7.74 -39.95
C GLU A 650 26.12 7.22 -38.58
N LEU A 651 24.84 7.44 -38.23
CA LEU A 651 24.25 6.98 -36.97
C LEU A 651 24.13 5.45 -36.89
N CYS A 652 23.73 4.80 -38.00
CA CYS A 652 23.47 3.36 -38.05
C CYS A 652 24.74 2.52 -38.26
N LYS A 653 25.74 3.03 -38.99
CA LYS A 653 26.98 2.32 -39.32
C LYS A 653 27.68 1.66 -38.12
N PRO A 654 27.98 2.35 -37.00
CA PRO A 654 28.64 1.72 -35.86
C PRO A 654 27.80 0.63 -35.19
N ILE A 655 26.47 0.75 -35.21
CA ILE A 655 25.57 -0.26 -34.65
C ILE A 655 25.63 -1.54 -35.48
N VAL A 656 25.57 -1.40 -36.80
CA VAL A 656 25.68 -2.49 -37.78
C VAL A 656 27.02 -3.21 -37.69
N GLU A 657 28.12 -2.47 -37.66
CA GLU A 657 29.46 -3.06 -37.60
C GLU A 657 29.67 -3.86 -36.32
N ASN A 658 29.12 -3.40 -35.19
CA ASN A 658 29.18 -4.13 -33.92
C ASN A 658 28.29 -5.39 -33.92
N LEU A 659 27.07 -5.31 -34.47
CA LEU A 659 26.19 -6.46 -34.62
C LEU A 659 26.84 -7.56 -35.48
N HIS A 660 27.40 -7.20 -36.64
CA HIS A 660 28.16 -8.13 -37.48
C HIS A 660 29.34 -8.74 -36.73
N ARG A 661 30.09 -7.95 -35.96
CA ARG A 661 31.23 -8.46 -35.18
C ARG A 661 30.79 -9.54 -34.20
N ILE A 662 29.68 -9.34 -33.49
CA ILE A 662 29.14 -10.30 -32.51
C ILE A 662 28.65 -11.57 -33.21
N LEU A 663 27.85 -11.42 -34.26
CA LEU A 663 27.33 -12.54 -35.04
C LEU A 663 28.44 -13.38 -35.68
N HIS A 664 29.54 -12.76 -36.10
CA HIS A 664 30.71 -13.46 -36.65
C HIS A 664 31.64 -14.04 -35.57
N HIS A 665 31.69 -13.47 -34.36
CA HIS A 665 32.51 -13.99 -33.25
C HIS A 665 31.90 -15.27 -32.63
N ASP A 666 30.56 -15.42 -32.67
CA ASP A 666 29.85 -16.63 -32.24
C ASP A 666 29.87 -17.80 -33.26
N MET A 667 30.48 -17.60 -34.44
CA MET A 667 30.63 -18.64 -35.48
C MET A 667 31.60 -19.79 -35.11
N GLY A 668 32.08 -19.82 -33.86
CA GLY A 668 32.90 -20.91 -33.30
C GLY A 668 32.14 -21.94 -32.44
N GLY A 669 30.85 -21.73 -32.14
CA GLY A 669 30.05 -22.62 -31.28
C GLY A 669 28.78 -23.15 -31.96
N PRO A 670 28.43 -24.44 -31.83
CA PRO A 670 27.25 -25.00 -32.48
C PRO A 670 26.01 -24.69 -31.63
N ASN A 671 25.33 -23.55 -31.84
CA ASN A 671 23.88 -23.35 -31.60
C ASN A 671 23.45 -21.87 -31.69
N LEU A 672 23.51 -21.26 -32.88
CA LEU A 672 22.99 -19.90 -33.12
C LEU A 672 21.45 -19.83 -32.98
N SER A 673 20.74 -20.89 -33.37
CA SER A 673 19.27 -20.92 -33.33
C SER A 673 18.68 -21.10 -31.92
N ALA A 674 19.42 -21.73 -31.01
CA ALA A 674 18.97 -21.95 -29.63
C ALA A 674 19.18 -20.72 -28.74
N ALA A 675 20.25 -19.95 -28.94
CA ALA A 675 20.52 -18.71 -28.22
C ALA A 675 19.52 -17.60 -28.59
N ILE A 676 19.22 -17.42 -29.88
CA ILE A 676 18.23 -16.44 -30.34
C ILE A 676 16.81 -16.82 -29.85
N SER A 677 16.47 -18.12 -29.84
CA SER A 677 15.17 -18.62 -29.36
C SER A 677 15.04 -18.58 -27.82
N SER A 678 16.12 -18.76 -27.06
CA SER A 678 16.11 -18.66 -25.60
C SER A 678 16.01 -17.19 -25.15
N SER A 679 16.73 -16.27 -25.80
CA SER A 679 16.67 -14.83 -25.50
C SER A 679 15.32 -14.19 -25.86
N LEU A 680 14.63 -14.67 -26.91
CA LEU A 680 13.27 -14.24 -27.24
C LEU A 680 12.20 -14.79 -26.28
N SER A 681 12.47 -15.89 -25.58
CA SER A 681 11.53 -16.51 -24.61
C SER A 681 11.77 -16.05 -23.16
N ALA A 682 12.98 -15.62 -22.81
CA ALA A 682 13.31 -15.00 -21.54
C ALA A 682 13.11 -13.47 -21.60
N ARG A 683 11.86 -13.01 -21.61
CA ARG A 683 11.54 -11.61 -21.27
C ARG A 683 11.70 -11.40 -19.76
N PRO A 684 12.61 -10.52 -19.28
CA PRO A 684 12.25 -9.58 -18.24
C PRO A 684 11.66 -8.36 -18.95
N SER A 685 10.41 -8.05 -18.64
CA SER A 685 9.78 -6.82 -19.10
C SER A 685 10.57 -5.62 -18.56
N ILE A 686 11.41 -4.97 -19.37
CA ILE A 686 11.85 -3.60 -19.10
C ILE A 686 10.65 -2.70 -19.45
N VAL A 687 9.74 -2.60 -18.49
CA VAL A 687 8.68 -1.60 -18.48
C VAL A 687 9.35 -0.30 -18.02
N VAL A 688 9.42 0.68 -18.92
CA VAL A 688 9.48 2.09 -18.53
C VAL A 688 8.23 2.34 -17.71
N SER A 689 8.41 2.58 -16.41
CA SER A 689 7.37 2.86 -15.43
C SER A 689 6.52 4.06 -15.88
N LYS A 690 5.33 3.76 -16.38
CA LYS A 690 4.14 4.62 -16.22
C LYS A 690 3.30 4.01 -15.09
N SER A 691 2.82 4.90 -14.24
CA SER A 691 2.21 4.67 -12.94
C SER A 691 0.95 3.77 -12.94
N ALA A 692 0.82 3.00 -11.85
CA ALA A 692 -0.37 2.36 -11.24
C ALA A 692 -1.05 1.10 -11.89
N PRO A 693 -1.83 0.27 -11.14
CA PRO A 693 -2.00 0.11 -9.69
C PRO A 693 -1.81 -1.34 -9.13
N ILE A 694 -1.54 -1.37 -7.83
CA ILE A 694 -1.63 -2.42 -6.78
C ILE A 694 -2.31 -3.76 -7.14
N LEU A 695 -1.55 -4.86 -7.06
CA LEU A 695 -2.05 -6.23 -6.84
C LEU A 695 -1.23 -6.98 -5.77
N THR A 696 -1.95 -7.79 -5.00
CA THR A 696 -1.64 -8.38 -3.68
C THR A 696 -0.80 -9.67 -3.71
N PRO A 697 -0.07 -10.00 -2.62
CA PRO A 697 0.82 -11.17 -2.59
C PRO A 697 0.12 -12.44 -2.11
N THR A 698 0.44 -13.56 -2.77
CA THR A 698 0.23 -14.93 -2.28
C THR A 698 1.45 -15.77 -2.67
N GLY A 699 2.10 -16.41 -1.69
CA GLY A 699 3.07 -17.49 -1.94
C GLY A 699 4.26 -17.45 -1.00
N LEU A 700 4.26 -18.34 0.00
CA LEU A 700 5.35 -18.57 0.95
C LEU A 700 6.62 -19.08 0.26
N ALA A 701 7.76 -18.51 0.61
CA ALA A 701 9.09 -19.14 0.47
C ALA A 701 9.73 -19.28 1.87
N PRO A 702 10.56 -20.31 2.13
CA PRO A 702 11.04 -20.62 3.48
C PRO A 702 12.23 -19.74 3.90
N ALA A 703 12.36 -19.55 5.22
CA ALA A 703 13.38 -18.73 5.89
C ALA A 703 14.84 -19.21 5.68
N PRO A 704 15.85 -18.31 5.80
CA PRO A 704 17.26 -18.62 5.60
C PRO A 704 17.91 -19.23 6.87
N SER A 705 18.96 -20.03 6.67
CA SER A 705 19.86 -20.53 7.73
C SER A 705 21.24 -19.86 7.63
N PRO A 706 22.04 -19.84 8.71
CA PRO A 706 22.97 -18.74 8.99
C PRO A 706 24.40 -18.93 8.45
N ALA A 707 25.01 -17.78 8.13
CA ALA A 707 26.42 -17.40 8.16
C ALA A 707 27.50 -18.48 7.90
N SER A 708 28.21 -18.33 6.77
CA SER A 708 29.60 -18.74 6.64
C SER A 708 30.44 -17.58 6.11
N SER A 709 31.46 -17.23 6.89
CA SER A 709 32.55 -16.31 6.57
C SER A 709 33.31 -16.67 5.28
N GLY A 710 33.51 -15.69 4.39
CA GLY A 710 34.47 -15.72 3.28
C GLY A 710 34.65 -14.30 2.74
N SER A 711 35.78 -13.66 3.03
CA SER A 711 36.95 -13.49 2.15
C SER A 711 36.81 -12.35 1.13
N SER A 712 37.86 -11.55 0.99
CA SER A 712 38.00 -10.31 0.23
C SER A 712 37.88 -10.43 -1.30
N ALA A 713 37.21 -11.46 -1.82
CA ALA A 713 36.99 -11.71 -3.25
C ALA A 713 35.60 -11.24 -3.75
N ASP A 714 34.61 -11.07 -2.86
CA ASP A 714 33.24 -10.72 -3.26
C ASP A 714 33.07 -9.25 -3.70
N LYS A 715 34.04 -8.36 -3.41
CA LYS A 715 34.02 -6.97 -3.89
C LYS A 715 34.48 -6.79 -5.34
N GLU A 716 35.22 -7.74 -5.92
CA GLU A 716 35.63 -7.67 -7.33
C GLU A 716 34.57 -8.24 -8.27
N ASN A 717 33.77 -9.21 -7.80
CA ASN A 717 32.77 -9.87 -8.64
C ASN A 717 31.56 -8.96 -8.93
N ASP A 718 31.21 -8.07 -7.99
CA ASP A 718 30.07 -7.14 -8.13
C ASP A 718 30.32 -6.03 -9.19
N LYS A 719 31.59 -5.64 -9.40
CA LYS A 719 31.97 -4.71 -10.48
C LYS A 719 31.84 -5.31 -11.88
N SER A 720 31.90 -6.64 -12.01
CA SER A 720 31.80 -7.34 -13.30
C SER A 720 30.35 -7.44 -13.82
N VAL A 721 29.37 -7.36 -12.92
CA VAL A 721 27.94 -7.51 -13.24
C VAL A 721 27.37 -6.27 -13.95
N GLY A 722 27.96 -5.08 -13.73
CA GLY A 722 27.48 -3.81 -14.27
C GLY A 722 28.33 -3.17 -15.38
N SER A 723 29.28 -3.86 -16.01
CA SER A 723 30.14 -3.26 -17.05
C SER A 723 29.44 -3.17 -18.41
N TRP A 724 29.60 -2.04 -19.11
CA TRP A 724 29.07 -1.85 -20.48
C TRP A 724 29.59 -2.93 -21.44
N THR A 725 30.83 -3.38 -21.25
CA THR A 725 31.48 -4.43 -22.06
C THR A 725 30.68 -5.73 -22.12
N ARG A 726 29.94 -6.07 -21.06
CA ARG A 726 29.09 -7.27 -21.05
C ARG A 726 27.81 -7.05 -21.88
N LEU A 727 27.12 -5.93 -21.68
CA LEU A 727 25.91 -5.58 -22.43
C LEU A 727 26.20 -5.47 -23.93
N ALA A 728 27.37 -4.93 -24.29
CA ALA A 728 27.80 -4.76 -25.67
C ALA A 728 27.90 -6.08 -26.46
N ASN A 729 27.99 -7.23 -25.80
CA ASN A 729 28.06 -8.54 -26.45
C ASN A 729 26.69 -9.16 -26.74
N GLU A 730 25.59 -8.57 -26.27
CA GLU A 730 24.23 -9.05 -26.53
C GLU A 730 23.74 -8.55 -27.91
N PRO A 731 23.43 -9.42 -28.89
CA PRO A 731 22.94 -8.99 -30.21
C PRO A 731 21.65 -8.16 -30.13
N VAL A 732 20.77 -8.48 -29.18
CA VAL A 732 19.47 -7.83 -28.97
C VAL A 732 19.62 -6.33 -28.70
N LEU A 733 20.67 -5.93 -27.97
CA LEU A 733 20.96 -4.53 -27.67
C LEU A 733 21.09 -3.68 -28.94
N TRP A 734 21.84 -4.18 -29.91
CA TRP A 734 22.12 -3.46 -31.16
C TRP A 734 20.89 -3.42 -32.05
N ILE A 735 20.10 -4.50 -32.09
CA ILE A 735 18.81 -4.54 -32.78
C ILE A 735 17.85 -3.50 -32.19
N ASP A 736 17.76 -3.40 -30.86
CA ASP A 736 16.90 -2.42 -30.18
C ASP A 736 17.31 -0.98 -30.48
N ARG A 737 18.61 -0.69 -30.56
CA ARG A 737 19.11 0.64 -30.97
C ARG A 737 18.70 1.01 -32.40
N VAL A 738 18.85 0.09 -33.36
CA VAL A 738 18.37 0.30 -34.75
C VAL A 738 16.86 0.52 -34.77
N ALA A 739 16.10 -0.32 -34.07
CA ALA A 739 14.65 -0.20 -34.00
C ALA A 739 14.20 1.14 -33.40
N SER A 740 14.91 1.65 -32.38
CA SER A 740 14.66 2.96 -31.79
C SER A 740 14.88 4.10 -32.78
N ILE A 741 15.95 4.03 -33.57
CA ILE A 741 16.25 5.03 -34.62
C ILE A 741 15.13 5.07 -35.66
N PHE A 742 14.73 3.90 -36.19
CA PHE A 742 13.65 3.81 -37.17
C PHE A 742 12.31 4.28 -36.64
N ARG A 743 11.99 3.98 -35.37
CA ARG A 743 10.73 4.38 -34.77
C ARG A 743 10.54 5.90 -34.80
N GLU A 744 11.60 6.65 -34.54
CA GLU A 744 11.55 8.12 -34.52
C GLU A 744 11.53 8.72 -35.93
N VAL A 745 12.31 8.19 -36.87
CA VAL A 745 12.35 8.67 -38.26
C VAL A 745 11.05 8.36 -39.03
N CYS A 746 10.34 7.30 -38.65
CA CYS A 746 9.09 6.87 -39.28
C CYS A 746 7.82 7.49 -38.68
N LYS A 747 7.90 8.36 -37.66
CA LYS A 747 6.71 9.03 -37.11
C LYS A 747 6.07 9.93 -38.18
N PRO A 748 4.77 9.78 -38.50
CA PRO A 748 4.09 10.71 -39.40
C PRO A 748 4.09 12.09 -38.73
N GLN A 749 4.83 13.04 -39.30
CA GLN A 749 4.97 14.37 -38.73
C GLN A 749 3.61 15.10 -38.71
N SER A 750 3.15 15.47 -37.53
CA SER A 750 2.15 16.53 -37.34
C SER A 750 2.85 17.89 -37.37
N LEU A 751 3.40 18.29 -38.52
CA LEU A 751 3.88 19.66 -38.73
C LEU A 751 3.40 20.17 -40.09
N SER A 752 2.65 21.26 -40.00
CA SER A 752 2.08 22.04 -41.08
C SER A 752 3.16 22.63 -41.98
N ILE A 753 3.61 21.88 -42.98
CA ILE A 753 4.16 22.51 -44.18
C ILE A 753 2.96 22.99 -45.00
N ALA A 754 2.47 24.18 -44.65
CA ALA A 754 1.71 24.97 -45.60
C ALA A 754 2.64 25.24 -46.80
N ASN A 755 2.16 24.82 -47.98
CA ASN A 755 2.75 25.03 -49.31
C ASN A 755 3.97 24.18 -49.67
N THR A 756 3.73 22.97 -50.15
CA THR A 756 3.90 22.64 -51.58
C THR A 756 3.16 21.33 -51.89
N SER A 757 2.64 21.22 -53.11
CA SER A 757 1.92 20.07 -53.65
C SER A 757 2.56 18.73 -53.28
N ALA A 758 1.84 17.89 -52.54
CA ALA A 758 2.21 16.53 -52.21
C ALA A 758 2.26 15.67 -53.48
N ASP A 759 3.47 15.46 -53.98
CA ASP A 759 3.78 14.40 -54.92
C ASP A 759 3.97 13.11 -54.11
N SER A 760 2.97 12.22 -54.12
CA SER A 760 2.94 10.97 -53.35
C SER A 760 3.91 9.90 -53.87
N SER A 761 4.96 10.30 -54.58
CA SER A 761 5.94 9.44 -55.27
C SER A 761 7.37 9.58 -54.76
N GLN A 762 7.66 10.51 -53.84
CA GLN A 762 9.00 10.64 -53.26
C GLN A 762 9.27 9.53 -52.25
N ARG A 763 10.06 8.54 -52.68
CA ARG A 763 10.68 7.52 -51.83
C ARG A 763 11.44 8.22 -50.70
N ALA A 764 11.23 7.79 -49.46
CA ALA A 764 11.91 8.38 -48.32
C ALA A 764 13.45 8.37 -48.54
N PRO A 765 14.17 9.48 -48.29
CA PRO A 765 15.58 9.62 -48.65
C PRO A 765 16.51 8.60 -47.95
N TRP A 766 16.04 7.99 -46.87
CA TRP A 766 16.72 6.96 -46.09
C TRP A 766 16.31 5.52 -46.44
N MET A 767 15.39 5.31 -47.40
CA MET A 767 14.81 3.99 -47.68
C MET A 767 15.86 2.96 -48.15
N ASP A 768 16.86 3.39 -48.93
CA ASP A 768 17.95 2.50 -49.36
C ASP A 768 18.81 2.02 -48.19
N VAL A 769 19.02 2.90 -47.20
CA VAL A 769 19.73 2.57 -45.96
C VAL A 769 18.91 1.58 -45.13
N ALA A 770 17.59 1.76 -45.09
CA ALA A 770 16.68 0.86 -44.40
C ALA A 770 16.66 -0.56 -44.96
N HIS A 771 16.64 -0.70 -46.29
CA HIS A 771 16.73 -2.01 -46.93
C HIS A 771 18.04 -2.71 -46.61
N HIS A 772 19.16 -1.98 -46.66
CA HIS A 772 20.47 -2.54 -46.31
C HIS A 772 20.54 -2.98 -44.84
N LEU A 773 19.96 -2.20 -43.93
CA LEU A 773 19.89 -2.53 -42.49
C LEU A 773 19.01 -3.75 -42.20
N TYR A 774 17.89 -3.89 -42.93
CA TYR A 774 16.99 -5.04 -42.82
C TYR A 774 17.63 -6.34 -43.34
N GLU A 775 18.48 -6.29 -44.36
CA GLU A 775 19.20 -7.48 -44.84
C GLU A 775 20.26 -7.97 -43.85
N VAL A 776 20.73 -7.08 -42.97
CA VAL A 776 21.78 -7.32 -41.98
C VAL A 776 21.23 -7.82 -40.64
N CYS A 777 20.10 -7.29 -40.20
CA CYS A 777 19.42 -7.66 -38.95
C CYS A 777 18.62 -8.95 -39.13
#